data_AF-A0A2V7MRN2-F1
#
_entry.id   AF-A0A2V7MRN2-F1
#
_cell.length_a   1.000
_cell.length_b   1.000
_cell.length_c   1.000
_cell.angle_alpha   90.00
_cell.angle_beta   90.00
_cell.angle_gamma   90.00
#
_symmetry.space_group_name_H-M   'P 1'
#
loop_
_entity.id
_entity.type
_entity.pdbx_description
1 polymer ?
#
loop_
_entity_poly.entity_id
_entity_poly.type
_entity_poly.pdbx_seq_one_letter_code
_entity_poly.pdbx_strand_id
1 'polypeptide(L)'
;MSAGCLVAACSGAAGSAAAPAADGRLFTLLPSSYTGVRFENRLTETNDVNVFTYRNFYNGGGVGIGDLTGDGLPEIVLTSNQGGPRLYLDEGKFRFRDVTDEAGLVNKDGSWTTGVTLADVNGDGRLDIYLCKAGKVPGALRANELWINQGLNARGVPTFVEMAAAYGVADTGYSTQAVFFDYDRDGDLDLLVINNSPRPVSSMPLENTRALRDPLGGDRLYRNDGGQFVDVSAAAGIYGGEIGLGLGVVVSDVNSDGWPDIYVANDFFERDYLYVNKRDGTFAERLEQEMPYISLSSMGLDIADVNNDGWPDIYVVDMLPDDEHRLKTTTSFEDWHRLQAEVRNGFHYQFTRNMLHLNNGNGTFSDIGQLAGVARTDWSWSALIADLDLDGYKDIYVTNGLAKDVTSQDYIAFLANNATMRAATRGKRVDFLKLTAAMSSTKLPHYAFRNNGDLTFTNQSAAWGLNTPSFGNGAAYGDLDGDGALDLVVNNVNQEAFVYRNNARTLLPNHYLQVQLAGEGGNRFAIGAKVTLWSGKEQFFQEEAPTRGFQSSVDYMLTFGVGRRDTIDSVTVRWPDGRVSVSQRVATNQRLTIRQSEAVAAIVPKPQPLTPLFTDVTDRVKLPYVHRENDFVDFDREPLIPKLLSTEGPYLAVADVNGDGLDDLFIGGARDQPGELLIQQPDGRFVSSDRGVFESDRVSEDLGAVFFDADGDGHPDLYVVSGGNEFSSMSPALQDRLYLNDGRGHFRKATANLPSEYISGSRVVAADYDGDGDIDLFVGGRVVPWRYGADPQSMLLQNDGHGHFTDVTAQLAPELARVGMVTDAVWQDVDGDGRLDLVVVGEWMPITIFHNAGGGKLVRLNTPGLEQSNGWWNRIVAGDFTGHGGGRGDGGRVDFIVGNLGLNTRLRATATEPVTMYVKDFAGSGFAQQIVATYSGGVSHPLAMRDELVNALPQLKTRYLTYQEYAGQTVNDIFSAADLAGAVERRAYTFATALARNNGDGSFTLVPLPLAAQQAPVYGMLAADLDGNGTLDLLLAGNFDGVQPEIGRMSASYGLLLRGDGKGTFTPVRTAESGFLVPGQARDIARIRTRDGPRYVVTRNNDRPLVFRAAPTSRSVAARP
;
A
#
# COMPACT_ATOMS: atom_id res chain seq x y z
N MET A 1 57.67 -27.58 62.87
CA MET A 1 56.39 -26.94 63.18
C MET A 1 56.48 -25.49 62.75
N SER A 2 55.92 -25.15 61.57
CA SER A 2 55.41 -23.82 61.20
C SER A 2 55.13 -23.73 59.69
N ALA A 3 53.90 -23.27 59.38
CA ALA A 3 53.41 -22.54 58.20
C ALA A 3 53.33 -23.22 56.81
N GLY A 4 52.15 -23.06 56.18
CA GLY A 4 51.94 -23.23 54.74
C GLY A 4 50.46 -23.29 54.34
N CYS A 5 49.92 -22.17 53.83
CA CYS A 5 48.63 -22.09 53.12
C CYS A 5 48.64 -22.93 51.82
N LEU A 6 47.47 -23.43 51.40
CA LEU A 6 47.23 -23.83 50.01
C LEU A 6 45.77 -23.57 49.62
N VAL A 7 45.63 -22.67 48.64
CA VAL A 7 44.45 -22.44 47.80
C VAL A 7 44.53 -23.45 46.64
N ALA A 8 43.42 -24.14 46.34
CA ALA A 8 43.16 -24.82 45.07
C ALA A 8 41.64 -24.80 44.86
N ALA A 9 41.10 -23.89 44.05
CA ALA A 9 40.91 -24.03 42.60
C ALA A 9 39.92 -25.16 42.25
N CYS A 10 38.62 -24.83 42.25
CA CYS A 10 37.60 -25.62 41.56
C CYS A 10 37.40 -25.03 40.16
N SER A 11 38.12 -25.57 39.18
CA SER A 11 37.76 -25.48 37.76
C SER A 11 36.52 -26.34 37.52
N GLY A 12 35.34 -25.72 37.50
CA GLY A 12 34.12 -26.36 37.03
C GLY A 12 34.15 -26.44 35.51
N ALA A 13 34.42 -27.63 34.97
CA ALA A 13 34.20 -27.93 33.56
C ALA A 13 32.71 -27.73 33.23
N ALA A 14 32.42 -26.83 32.29
CA ALA A 14 31.09 -26.68 31.71
C ALA A 14 30.72 -27.99 30.99
N GLY A 15 29.77 -28.75 31.54
CA GLY A 15 29.20 -29.91 30.87
C GLY A 15 28.54 -29.49 29.56
N SER A 16 28.81 -30.25 28.48
CA SER A 16 28.22 -30.04 27.16
C SER A 16 26.71 -30.23 27.20
N ALA A 17 25.95 -29.16 27.43
CA ALA A 17 24.51 -29.18 27.20
C ALA A 17 24.25 -29.49 25.71
N ALA A 18 23.42 -30.50 25.41
CA ALA A 18 23.00 -30.77 24.05
C ALA A 18 22.15 -29.62 23.50
N ALA A 19 22.18 -29.40 22.18
CA ALA A 19 21.28 -28.44 21.54
C ALA A 19 19.83 -28.85 21.83
N PRO A 20 18.91 -27.90 22.04
CA PRO A 20 17.48 -28.20 21.98
C PRO A 20 17.15 -28.93 20.67
N ALA A 21 16.43 -30.05 20.79
CA ALA A 21 15.91 -30.75 19.64
C ALA A 21 14.90 -29.85 18.90
N ALA A 22 14.83 -29.98 17.57
CA ALA A 22 13.73 -29.39 16.82
C ALA A 22 12.41 -29.94 17.36
N ASP A 23 11.45 -29.06 17.64
CA ASP A 23 10.12 -29.40 18.15
C ASP A 23 9.08 -29.60 17.03
N GLY A 24 9.56 -29.77 15.79
CA GLY A 24 8.75 -29.90 14.59
C GLY A 24 8.32 -28.57 13.96
N ARG A 25 8.71 -27.43 14.54
CA ARG A 25 8.47 -26.09 13.97
C ARG A 25 9.64 -25.62 13.13
N LEU A 26 9.36 -24.71 12.20
CA LEU A 26 10.38 -24.14 11.31
C LEU A 26 11.52 -23.50 12.10
N PHE A 27 11.24 -22.74 13.16
CA PHE A 27 12.26 -22.14 14.02
C PHE A 27 12.20 -22.69 15.44
N THR A 28 13.38 -22.82 16.04
CA THR A 28 13.54 -23.17 17.46
C THR A 28 14.32 -22.06 18.17
N LEU A 29 13.71 -21.43 19.18
CA LEU A 29 14.40 -20.50 20.06
C LEU A 29 15.43 -21.25 20.90
N LEU A 30 16.71 -20.94 20.72
CA LEU A 30 17.78 -21.55 21.48
C LEU A 30 17.95 -20.82 22.82
N PRO A 31 18.08 -21.53 23.95
CA PRO A 31 18.33 -20.90 25.22
C PRO A 31 19.72 -20.30 25.21
N SER A 32 19.87 -19.10 25.75
CA SER A 32 21.18 -18.46 25.88
C SER A 32 22.19 -19.38 26.55
N SER A 33 21.78 -20.20 27.53
CA SER A 33 22.64 -21.18 28.23
C SER A 33 23.30 -22.20 27.33
N TYR A 34 22.70 -22.44 26.17
CA TYR A 34 23.33 -23.15 25.08
C TYR A 34 24.12 -22.20 24.19
N THR A 35 23.52 -21.12 23.69
CA THR A 35 24.19 -20.31 22.67
C THR A 35 25.41 -19.55 23.14
N GLY A 36 25.50 -19.23 24.43
CA GLY A 36 26.55 -18.35 24.97
C GLY A 36 26.27 -16.86 24.76
N VAL A 37 25.27 -16.50 23.94
CA VAL A 37 24.82 -15.11 23.74
C VAL A 37 24.03 -14.65 24.98
N ARG A 38 24.73 -14.11 25.99
CA ARG A 38 24.18 -13.50 27.21
C ARG A 38 24.10 -11.98 27.09
N PHE A 39 23.38 -11.52 26.08
CA PHE A 39 23.19 -10.10 25.81
C PHE A 39 21.83 -9.63 26.30
N GLU A 40 21.77 -8.47 26.96
CA GLU A 40 20.52 -7.77 27.27
C GLU A 40 20.69 -6.26 27.06
N ASN A 41 19.83 -5.65 26.26
CA ASN A 41 19.76 -4.19 26.18
C ASN A 41 18.96 -3.66 27.38
N ARG A 42 19.65 -3.50 28.51
CA ARG A 42 19.04 -3.06 29.77
C ARG A 42 18.95 -1.54 29.84
N LEU A 43 17.74 -1.03 30.02
CA LEU A 43 17.47 0.40 30.21
C LEU A 43 17.16 0.70 31.67
N THR A 44 17.83 1.72 32.21
CA THR A 44 17.56 2.25 33.56
C THR A 44 17.01 3.66 33.47
N GLU A 45 15.76 3.84 33.92
CA GLU A 45 15.12 5.15 33.99
C GLU A 45 15.64 5.98 35.18
N THR A 46 15.76 7.29 34.96
CA THR A 46 16.01 8.28 36.02
C THR A 46 15.05 9.46 35.84
N ASN A 47 14.97 10.35 36.83
CA ASN A 47 14.16 11.58 36.67
C ASN A 47 14.67 12.48 35.54
N ASP A 48 15.97 12.44 35.22
CA ASP A 48 16.59 13.29 34.20
C ASP A 48 16.63 12.62 32.81
N VAL A 49 16.59 11.28 32.76
CA VAL A 49 16.64 10.48 31.52
C VAL A 49 15.55 9.41 31.55
N ASN A 50 14.50 9.62 30.77
CA ASN A 50 13.32 8.76 30.62
C ASN A 50 12.55 9.15 29.34
N VAL A 51 11.46 8.44 29.02
CA VAL A 51 10.66 8.65 27.81
C VAL A 51 10.09 10.07 27.64
N PHE A 52 9.83 10.81 28.73
CA PHE A 52 9.34 12.20 28.64
C PHE A 52 10.44 13.22 28.33
N THR A 53 11.68 12.90 28.68
CA THR A 53 12.85 13.79 28.50
C THR A 53 13.66 13.44 27.25
N TYR A 54 13.52 12.20 26.77
CA TYR A 54 14.04 11.67 25.52
C TYR A 54 13.04 10.66 24.92
N ARG A 55 12.33 11.06 23.86
CA ARG A 55 11.25 10.26 23.24
C ARG A 55 11.70 8.86 22.83
N ASN A 56 12.89 8.75 22.27
CA ASN A 56 13.43 7.51 21.71
C ASN A 56 14.08 6.59 22.77
N PHE A 57 13.79 6.82 24.06
CA PHE A 57 14.41 6.08 25.16
C PHE A 57 14.20 4.56 25.04
N TYR A 58 13.07 4.12 24.49
CA TYR A 58 12.69 2.72 24.36
C TYR A 58 12.87 2.13 22.95
N ASN A 59 13.47 2.86 22.00
CA ASN A 59 13.60 2.39 20.61
C ASN A 59 14.49 1.14 20.46
N GLY A 60 15.40 0.89 21.42
CA GLY A 60 16.23 -0.30 21.39
C GLY A 60 17.53 -0.16 20.58
N GLY A 61 18.12 -1.29 20.21
CA GLY A 61 19.44 -1.37 19.56
C GLY A 61 19.46 -2.33 18.37
N GLY A 62 20.51 -2.25 17.56
CA GLY A 62 20.70 -3.05 16.36
C GLY A 62 21.26 -4.46 16.57
N VAL A 63 21.25 -5.22 15.47
CA VAL A 63 21.95 -6.49 15.29
C VAL A 63 22.77 -6.42 14.00
N GLY A 64 24.06 -6.74 14.07
CA GLY A 64 24.93 -6.93 12.91
C GLY A 64 25.34 -8.39 12.80
N ILE A 65 25.21 -8.99 11.62
CA ILE A 65 25.70 -10.35 11.33
C ILE A 65 26.68 -10.29 10.16
N GLY A 66 27.83 -10.92 10.27
CA GLY A 66 28.80 -11.01 9.17
C GLY A 66 30.10 -11.72 9.58
N ASP A 67 30.80 -12.28 8.60
CA ASP A 67 32.06 -13.01 8.79
C ASP A 67 33.23 -12.03 9.05
N LEU A 68 33.50 -11.73 10.33
CA LEU A 68 34.55 -10.82 10.78
C LEU A 68 35.92 -11.52 10.87
N THR A 69 35.94 -12.86 10.85
CA THR A 69 37.15 -13.67 10.94
C THR A 69 37.67 -14.13 9.58
N GLY A 70 36.81 -14.21 8.58
CA GLY A 70 37.07 -14.77 7.24
C GLY A 70 37.07 -16.30 7.21
N ASP A 71 36.46 -16.97 8.19
CA ASP A 71 36.44 -18.44 8.29
C ASP A 71 35.17 -19.09 7.71
N GLY A 72 34.22 -18.27 7.26
CA GLY A 72 32.97 -18.69 6.64
C GLY A 72 31.82 -18.93 7.61
N LEU A 73 32.01 -18.68 8.92
CA LEU A 73 30.97 -18.59 9.94
C LEU A 73 30.75 -17.12 10.34
N PRO A 74 29.51 -16.60 10.27
CA PRO A 74 29.27 -15.20 10.60
C PRO A 74 29.20 -14.94 12.11
N GLU A 75 29.84 -13.87 12.55
CA GLU A 75 29.78 -13.37 13.92
C GLU A 75 28.56 -12.47 14.17
N ILE A 76 28.24 -12.27 15.46
CA ILE A 76 27.13 -11.41 15.90
C ILE A 76 27.67 -10.18 16.64
N VAL A 77 27.24 -8.99 16.20
CA VAL A 77 27.43 -7.71 16.90
C VAL A 77 26.08 -7.20 17.40
N LEU A 78 25.97 -6.92 18.70
CA LEU A 78 24.75 -6.38 19.31
C LEU A 78 25.03 -5.04 19.96
N THR A 79 24.13 -4.07 19.79
CA THR A 79 24.24 -2.77 20.47
C THR A 79 23.27 -2.66 21.63
N SER A 80 23.75 -2.13 22.75
CA SER A 80 22.93 -1.70 23.87
C SER A 80 22.96 -0.18 23.96
N ASN A 81 21.77 0.40 24.17
CA ASN A 81 21.62 1.83 24.31
C ASN A 81 22.55 2.39 25.39
N GLN A 82 22.50 1.87 26.62
CA GLN A 82 23.37 2.34 27.72
C GLN A 82 24.65 1.49 27.90
N GLY A 83 24.69 0.28 27.33
CA GLY A 83 25.76 -0.70 27.53
C GLY A 83 26.87 -0.75 26.47
N GLY A 84 26.68 -0.10 25.31
CA GLY A 84 27.62 -0.15 24.19
C GLY A 84 27.52 -1.43 23.34
N PRO A 85 28.51 -1.70 22.47
CA PRO A 85 28.51 -2.88 21.61
C PRO A 85 28.94 -4.15 22.36
N ARG A 86 28.51 -5.31 21.84
CA ARG A 86 28.99 -6.63 22.22
C ARG A 86 29.29 -7.43 20.95
N LEU A 87 30.44 -8.09 20.91
CA LEU A 87 30.86 -8.96 19.81
C LEU A 87 30.91 -10.41 20.30
N TYR A 88 30.21 -11.28 19.58
CA TYR A 88 30.13 -12.70 19.83
C TYR A 88 30.79 -13.46 18.67
N LEU A 89 31.91 -14.13 18.97
CA LEU A 89 32.62 -15.01 18.05
C LEU A 89 31.83 -16.30 17.88
N ASP A 90 31.57 -16.74 16.64
CA ASP A 90 30.97 -18.05 16.40
C ASP A 90 32.03 -19.15 16.52
N GLU A 91 31.75 -20.14 17.37
CA GLU A 91 32.57 -21.34 17.56
C GLU A 91 31.93 -22.56 16.87
N GLY A 92 30.86 -22.33 16.10
CA GLY A 92 30.09 -23.29 15.33
C GLY A 92 28.98 -23.97 16.14
N LYS A 93 27.97 -24.48 15.44
CA LYS A 93 26.79 -25.16 16.03
C LYS A 93 26.05 -24.27 17.03
N PHE A 94 25.86 -23.00 16.68
CA PHE A 94 25.24 -21.98 17.53
C PHE A 94 25.93 -21.82 18.89
N ARG A 95 27.25 -21.98 18.98
CA ARG A 95 28.02 -21.71 20.21
C ARG A 95 28.81 -20.44 19.99
N PHE A 96 28.52 -19.44 20.81
CA PHE A 96 29.11 -18.13 20.71
C PHE A 96 29.85 -17.76 21.98
N ARG A 97 31.01 -17.10 21.81
CA ARG A 97 31.80 -16.57 22.92
C ARG A 97 31.83 -15.05 22.84
N ASP A 98 31.48 -14.38 23.94
CA ASP A 98 31.68 -12.93 24.07
C ASP A 98 33.19 -12.65 24.03
N VAL A 99 33.64 -11.96 23.00
CA VAL A 99 35.04 -11.57 22.77
C VAL A 99 35.21 -10.06 22.77
N THR A 100 34.21 -9.29 23.22
CA THR A 100 34.19 -7.82 23.15
C THR A 100 35.48 -7.18 23.66
N ASP A 101 35.88 -7.51 24.90
CA ASP A 101 37.10 -6.96 25.53
C ASP A 101 38.38 -7.48 24.84
N GLU A 102 38.36 -8.72 24.34
CA GLU A 102 39.49 -9.33 23.65
C GLU A 102 39.71 -8.72 22.25
N ALA A 103 38.63 -8.32 21.60
CA ALA A 103 38.61 -7.65 20.30
C ALA A 103 38.98 -6.17 20.40
N GLY A 104 39.00 -5.60 21.61
CA GLY A 104 39.37 -4.20 21.85
C GLY A 104 38.23 -3.20 21.68
N LEU A 105 36.99 -3.68 21.54
CA LEU A 105 35.80 -2.82 21.49
C LEU A 105 35.53 -2.26 22.90
N VAL A 106 35.52 -0.94 23.04
CA VAL A 106 35.27 -0.27 24.32
C VAL A 106 34.06 0.66 24.26
N ASN A 107 33.26 0.66 25.32
CA ASN A 107 32.14 1.60 25.47
C ASN A 107 32.58 2.85 26.24
N LYS A 108 32.15 4.03 25.78
CA LYS A 108 32.29 5.28 26.53
C LYS A 108 31.13 5.39 27.54
N ASP A 109 31.46 5.53 28.83
CA ASP A 109 30.46 5.66 29.88
C ASP A 109 29.49 6.83 29.61
N GLY A 110 28.18 6.54 29.66
CA GLY A 110 27.13 7.51 29.40
C GLY A 110 26.84 7.78 27.93
N SER A 111 27.51 7.11 26.99
CA SER A 111 27.11 7.15 25.58
C SER A 111 25.80 6.39 25.33
N TRP A 112 25.12 6.74 24.23
CA TRP A 112 23.89 6.08 23.82
C TRP A 112 24.09 5.43 22.44
N THR A 113 24.18 4.11 22.36
CA THR A 113 24.43 3.40 21.07
C THR A 113 23.11 2.96 20.42
N THR A 114 23.01 3.12 19.10
CA THR A 114 21.82 2.81 18.29
C THR A 114 22.17 1.78 17.21
N GLY A 115 22.20 2.17 15.94
CA GLY A 115 22.49 1.34 14.78
C GLY A 115 23.88 0.75 14.73
N VAL A 116 23.99 -0.42 14.10
CA VAL A 116 25.24 -1.08 13.71
C VAL A 116 25.20 -1.40 12.22
N THR A 117 26.35 -1.16 11.56
CA THR A 117 26.57 -1.49 10.16
C THR A 117 27.93 -2.15 10.02
N LEU A 118 27.98 -3.29 9.33
CA LEU A 118 29.23 -3.97 8.98
C LEU A 118 29.59 -3.66 7.53
N ALA A 119 30.79 -3.15 7.27
CA ALA A 119 31.28 -2.83 5.92
C ALA A 119 32.81 -2.85 5.86
N ASP A 120 33.39 -3.22 4.73
CA ASP A 120 34.83 -3.08 4.47
C ASP A 120 35.11 -1.64 4.00
N VAL A 121 35.34 -0.73 4.94
CA VAL A 121 35.37 0.72 4.68
C VAL A 121 36.65 1.13 3.95
N ASN A 122 37.73 0.37 4.12
CA ASN A 122 39.04 0.68 3.58
C ASN A 122 39.47 -0.24 2.40
N GLY A 123 38.62 -1.19 2.01
CA GLY A 123 38.83 -2.10 0.88
C GLY A 123 39.89 -3.18 1.12
N ASP A 124 40.19 -3.50 2.38
CA ASP A 124 41.25 -4.43 2.77
C ASP A 124 40.80 -5.90 2.84
N GLY A 125 39.53 -6.15 2.55
CA GLY A 125 38.90 -7.48 2.53
C GLY A 125 38.43 -7.96 3.90
N ARG A 126 38.36 -7.09 4.91
CA ARG A 126 37.80 -7.39 6.23
C ARG A 126 36.65 -6.46 6.53
N LEU A 127 35.61 -6.99 7.16
CA LEU A 127 34.50 -6.16 7.62
C LEU A 127 34.91 -5.36 8.87
N ASP A 128 34.64 -4.06 8.82
CA ASP A 128 34.74 -3.10 9.91
C ASP A 128 33.38 -2.92 10.59
N ILE A 129 33.36 -2.30 11.78
CA ILE A 129 32.12 -2.05 12.53
C ILE A 129 31.88 -0.54 12.65
N TYR A 130 30.78 -0.05 12.08
CA TYR A 130 30.33 1.32 12.28
C TYR A 130 29.15 1.35 13.27
N LEU A 131 29.24 2.21 14.28
CA LEU A 131 28.24 2.34 15.35
C LEU A 131 27.67 3.75 15.40
N CYS A 132 26.35 3.84 15.28
CA CYS A 132 25.62 5.09 15.48
C CYS A 132 25.45 5.41 16.97
N LYS A 133 25.49 6.70 17.30
CA LYS A 133 25.31 7.22 18.66
C LYS A 133 24.25 8.33 18.68
N ALA A 134 23.50 8.41 19.77
CA ALA A 134 22.43 9.38 19.95
C ALA A 134 22.26 9.79 21.43
N GLY A 135 21.02 10.01 21.87
CA GLY A 135 20.71 10.32 23.27
C GLY A 135 20.95 11.78 23.66
N LYS A 136 20.28 12.23 24.72
CA LYS A 136 20.37 13.63 25.21
C LYS A 136 21.62 13.86 26.08
N VAL A 137 22.79 13.60 25.51
CA VAL A 137 24.11 13.66 26.17
C VAL A 137 25.05 14.67 25.47
N PRO A 138 26.22 15.02 26.02
CA PRO A 138 27.19 15.89 25.33
C PRO A 138 27.61 15.33 23.96
N GLY A 139 27.88 16.21 22.99
CA GLY A 139 28.18 15.81 21.60
C GLY A 139 29.37 14.84 21.46
N ALA A 140 30.39 14.92 22.31
CA ALA A 140 31.52 13.98 22.30
C ALA A 140 31.11 12.53 22.65
N LEU A 141 30.01 12.34 23.39
CA LEU A 141 29.42 11.03 23.68
C LEU A 141 28.39 10.60 22.63
N ARG A 142 28.07 11.49 21.68
CA ARG A 142 27.27 11.22 20.48
C ARG A 142 28.10 11.06 19.22
N ALA A 143 29.42 11.19 19.29
CA ALA A 143 30.28 10.97 18.14
C ALA A 143 30.16 9.50 17.71
N ASN A 144 29.67 9.22 16.50
CA ASN A 144 29.66 7.89 15.89
C ASN A 144 31.07 7.30 15.89
N GLU A 145 31.14 5.97 15.91
CA GLU A 145 32.39 5.22 16.06
C GLU A 145 32.61 4.30 14.85
N LEU A 146 33.83 4.28 14.32
CA LEU A 146 34.24 3.43 13.20
C LEU A 146 35.40 2.56 13.67
N TRP A 147 35.16 1.29 13.84
CA TRP A 147 36.11 0.32 14.36
C TRP A 147 36.73 -0.48 13.22
N ILE A 148 37.99 -0.16 12.87
CA ILE A 148 38.71 -0.77 11.75
C ILE A 148 39.33 -2.10 12.16
N ASN A 149 39.03 -3.16 11.40
CA ASN A 149 39.47 -4.53 11.64
C ASN A 149 40.96 -4.72 11.30
N GLN A 150 41.77 -4.94 12.33
CA GLN A 150 43.21 -5.18 12.24
C GLN A 150 43.57 -6.65 11.94
N GLY A 151 42.57 -7.51 11.76
CA GLY A 151 42.72 -8.94 11.58
C GLY A 151 42.77 -9.71 12.90
N LEU A 152 43.05 -11.01 12.77
CA LEU A 152 43.00 -11.96 13.88
C LEU A 152 44.22 -11.87 14.80
N ASN A 153 43.96 -11.88 16.10
CA ASN A 153 45.00 -12.09 17.11
C ASN A 153 45.44 -13.58 17.17
N ALA A 154 46.41 -13.89 18.03
CA ALA A 154 46.94 -15.25 18.18
C ALA A 154 45.93 -16.31 18.66
N ARG A 155 44.75 -15.90 19.15
CA ARG A 155 43.65 -16.76 19.59
C ARG A 155 42.51 -16.85 18.57
N GLY A 156 42.69 -16.30 17.37
CA GLY A 156 41.68 -16.31 16.30
C GLY A 156 40.55 -15.31 16.53
N VAL A 157 40.74 -14.29 17.36
CA VAL A 157 39.74 -13.24 17.60
C VAL A 157 40.09 -12.00 16.76
N PRO A 158 39.14 -11.41 16.01
CA PRO A 158 39.37 -10.17 15.28
C PRO A 158 39.61 -9.01 16.25
N THR A 159 40.53 -8.11 15.91
CA THR A 159 40.87 -6.95 16.75
C THR A 159 40.57 -5.65 16.04
N PHE A 160 40.12 -4.64 16.78
CA PHE A 160 39.63 -3.40 16.19
C PHE A 160 40.29 -2.15 16.80
N VAL A 161 40.35 -1.09 15.99
CA VAL A 161 40.80 0.25 16.41
C VAL A 161 39.75 1.28 16.00
N GLU A 162 39.30 2.11 16.95
CA GLU A 162 38.36 3.21 16.69
C GLU A 162 39.07 4.35 15.92
N MET A 163 38.52 4.74 14.78
CA MET A 163 39.13 5.68 13.84
C MET A 163 38.12 6.67 13.21
N ALA A 164 36.89 6.82 13.71
CA ALA A 164 35.88 7.67 13.08
C ALA A 164 36.36 9.10 12.85
N ALA A 165 37.02 9.71 13.85
CA ALA A 165 37.55 11.06 13.72
C ALA A 165 38.69 11.16 12.69
N ALA A 166 39.49 10.11 12.53
CA ALA A 166 40.57 10.07 11.54
C ALA A 166 40.05 9.92 10.11
N TYR A 167 38.90 9.24 9.94
CA TYR A 167 38.20 9.09 8.66
C TYR A 167 37.22 10.22 8.36
N GLY A 168 36.90 11.10 9.33
CA GLY A 168 35.96 12.20 9.13
C GLY A 168 34.48 11.87 9.39
N VAL A 169 34.19 10.69 9.95
CA VAL A 169 32.83 10.16 10.15
C VAL A 169 32.38 10.13 11.62
N ALA A 170 33.06 10.86 12.50
CA ALA A 170 32.68 11.03 13.90
C ALA A 170 31.47 11.98 14.05
N ASP A 171 30.35 11.64 13.42
CA ASP A 171 29.11 12.43 13.42
C ASP A 171 28.57 12.58 14.85
N THR A 172 28.17 13.79 15.26
CA THR A 172 27.67 14.09 16.61
C THR A 172 26.15 14.32 16.65
N GLY A 173 25.47 14.07 15.54
CA GLY A 173 24.03 14.08 15.40
C GLY A 173 23.34 13.05 16.30
N TYR A 174 22.01 13.00 16.20
CA TYR A 174 21.22 11.97 16.86
C TYR A 174 21.03 10.79 15.90
N SER A 175 22.13 10.10 15.60
CA SER A 175 22.17 9.08 14.54
C SER A 175 21.36 7.84 14.91
N THR A 176 20.51 7.42 13.99
CA THR A 176 19.71 6.20 14.15
C THR A 176 20.39 5.02 13.48
N GLN A 177 20.73 5.14 12.20
CA GLN A 177 21.34 4.09 11.38
C GLN A 177 22.23 4.70 10.29
N ALA A 178 23.11 3.88 9.72
CA ALA A 178 23.96 4.25 8.61
C ALA A 178 24.05 3.15 7.55
N VAL A 179 24.34 3.53 6.30
CA VAL A 179 24.53 2.60 5.18
C VAL A 179 25.78 2.98 4.39
N PHE A 180 26.57 1.98 4.01
CA PHE A 180 27.72 2.12 3.12
C PHE A 180 27.37 1.61 1.72
N PHE A 181 27.68 2.40 0.69
CA PHE A 181 27.37 2.10 -0.71
C PHE A 181 28.18 3.00 -1.65
N ASP A 182 28.40 2.59 -2.89
CA ASP A 182 29.17 3.34 -3.90
C ASP A 182 28.19 4.19 -4.76
N TYR A 183 27.89 5.42 -4.35
CA TYR A 183 26.80 6.20 -4.98
C TYR A 183 27.22 6.87 -6.28
N ASP A 184 28.51 7.17 -6.46
CA ASP A 184 29.04 7.80 -7.66
C ASP A 184 29.81 6.85 -8.59
N ARG A 185 29.92 5.57 -8.20
CA ARG A 185 30.49 4.45 -8.96
C ARG A 185 31.98 4.60 -9.23
N ASP A 186 32.71 5.20 -8.31
CA ASP A 186 34.16 5.36 -8.39
C ASP A 186 34.93 4.17 -7.79
N GLY A 187 34.22 3.27 -7.09
CA GLY A 187 34.70 1.97 -6.64
C GLY A 187 35.13 1.90 -5.17
N ASP A 188 35.05 3.00 -4.41
CA ASP A 188 35.05 2.95 -2.95
C ASP A 188 33.64 3.11 -2.36
N LEU A 189 33.50 2.89 -1.06
CA LEU A 189 32.20 2.95 -0.38
C LEU A 189 32.03 4.31 0.30
N ASP A 190 30.95 5.00 -0.05
CA ASP A 190 30.45 6.20 0.60
C ASP A 190 29.56 5.88 1.79
N LEU A 191 29.16 6.90 2.55
CA LEU A 191 28.40 6.73 3.79
C LEU A 191 27.20 7.67 3.85
N LEU A 192 26.00 7.13 4.02
CA LEU A 192 24.83 7.89 4.46
C LEU A 192 24.53 7.58 5.93
N VAL A 193 24.36 8.64 6.73
CA VAL A 193 23.92 8.57 8.13
C VAL A 193 22.58 9.25 8.25
N ILE A 194 21.56 8.53 8.74
CA ILE A 194 20.24 9.09 9.04
C ILE A 194 20.16 9.50 10.51
N ASN A 195 19.55 10.67 10.75
CA ASN A 195 19.49 11.30 12.06
C ASN A 195 18.03 11.55 12.49
N ASN A 196 17.81 11.66 13.79
CA ASN A 196 16.50 11.94 14.39
C ASN A 196 16.52 13.25 15.20
N SER A 197 15.37 13.66 15.75
CA SER A 197 15.28 14.80 16.68
C SER A 197 14.84 14.36 18.07
N PRO A 198 15.53 14.82 19.15
CA PRO A 198 15.11 14.59 20.53
C PRO A 198 13.93 15.50 20.93
N ARG A 199 13.54 16.46 20.08
CA ARG A 199 12.47 17.41 20.37
C ARG A 199 11.11 16.69 20.30
N PRO A 200 10.20 16.94 21.26
CA PRO A 200 8.86 16.39 21.18
C PRO A 200 8.13 16.88 19.93
N VAL A 201 7.54 15.95 19.16
CA VAL A 201 6.80 16.22 17.92
C VAL A 201 5.65 17.20 18.15
N SER A 202 4.95 17.08 19.28
CA SER A 202 3.88 18.03 19.69
C SER A 202 4.33 19.47 19.90
N SER A 203 5.64 19.73 19.96
CA SER A 203 6.22 21.08 20.05
C SER A 203 6.75 21.61 18.71
N MET A 204 6.74 20.78 17.66
CA MET A 204 7.15 21.18 16.32
C MET A 204 5.94 21.83 15.62
N PRO A 205 6.11 22.99 14.96
CA PRO A 205 5.05 23.56 14.15
C PRO A 205 4.77 22.64 12.95
N LEU A 206 3.51 22.57 12.52
CA LEU A 206 3.15 21.94 11.25
C LEU A 206 3.54 22.88 10.10
N GLU A 207 4.83 22.98 9.86
CA GLU A 207 5.45 23.85 8.87
C GLU A 207 6.58 23.07 8.18
N ASN A 208 6.58 23.08 6.84
CA ASN A 208 7.59 22.38 6.08
C ASN A 208 8.92 23.14 6.13
N THR A 209 9.84 22.58 6.91
CA THR A 209 11.20 23.09 7.10
C THR A 209 12.25 22.12 6.56
N ARG A 210 11.86 21.17 5.69
CA ARG A 210 12.72 20.10 5.16
C ARG A 210 14.00 20.60 4.51
N ALA A 211 13.93 21.72 3.81
CA ALA A 211 15.08 22.35 3.14
C ALA A 211 16.04 23.07 4.13
N LEU A 212 15.62 23.31 5.38
CA LEU A 212 16.43 23.98 6.39
C LEU A 212 17.29 22.95 7.13
N ARG A 213 18.57 22.84 6.73
CA ARG A 213 19.47 21.87 7.35
C ARG A 213 19.67 22.14 8.84
N ASP A 214 19.43 21.11 9.66
CA ASP A 214 19.78 21.09 11.07
C ASP A 214 21.10 20.32 11.28
N PRO A 215 22.06 20.87 12.03
CA PRO A 215 23.36 20.25 12.21
C PRO A 215 23.33 18.98 13.08
N LEU A 216 22.26 18.68 13.80
CA LEU A 216 22.20 17.52 14.71
C LEU A 216 21.13 16.50 14.32
N GLY A 217 20.01 16.95 13.75
CA GLY A 217 18.89 16.11 13.35
C GLY A 217 18.82 15.83 11.84
N GLY A 218 19.61 16.52 11.02
CA GLY A 218 19.60 16.33 9.57
C GLY A 218 20.48 15.19 9.08
N ASP A 219 19.98 14.39 8.14
CA ASP A 219 20.74 13.31 7.49
C ASP A 219 21.99 13.80 6.77
N ARG A 220 23.02 12.95 6.69
CA ARG A 220 24.30 13.30 6.09
C ARG A 220 24.85 12.24 5.15
N LEU A 221 25.12 12.64 3.91
CA LEU A 221 25.85 11.85 2.92
C LEU A 221 27.31 12.32 2.88
N TYR A 222 28.23 11.38 3.04
CA TYR A 222 29.65 11.58 2.98
C TYR A 222 30.24 10.85 1.78
N ARG A 223 30.93 11.57 0.89
CA ARG A 223 31.73 10.94 -0.16
C ARG A 223 33.06 10.47 0.40
N ASN A 224 33.50 9.28 0.03
CA ASN A 224 34.81 8.77 0.39
C ASN A 224 35.87 9.24 -0.62
N ASP A 225 36.86 10.02 -0.17
CA ASP A 225 37.97 10.50 -1.00
C ASP A 225 39.25 9.71 -0.64
N GLY A 226 39.21 8.37 -0.77
CA GLY A 226 40.35 7.49 -0.49
C GLY A 226 40.66 7.32 1.01
N GLY A 227 39.63 7.05 1.81
CA GLY A 227 39.70 6.89 3.27
C GLY A 227 39.50 8.20 4.04
N GLN A 228 39.05 9.27 3.38
CA GLN A 228 38.67 10.53 3.99
C GLN A 228 37.26 10.90 3.56
N PHE A 229 36.33 10.89 4.50
CA PHE A 229 34.92 11.15 4.23
C PHE A 229 34.61 12.64 4.30
N VAL A 230 33.94 13.15 3.26
CA VAL A 230 33.58 14.56 3.11
C VAL A 230 32.07 14.69 3.01
N ASP A 231 31.46 15.47 3.90
CA ASP A 231 30.01 15.75 3.85
C ASP A 231 29.66 16.51 2.55
N VAL A 232 28.92 15.84 1.68
CA VAL A 232 28.44 16.34 0.38
C VAL A 232 26.92 16.52 0.36
N SER A 233 26.24 16.35 1.50
CA SER A 233 24.78 16.26 1.58
C SER A 233 24.03 17.37 0.84
N ALA A 234 24.45 18.63 1.05
CA ALA A 234 23.83 19.78 0.41
C ALA A 234 24.10 19.84 -1.09
N ALA A 235 25.29 19.40 -1.53
CA ALA A 235 25.65 19.36 -2.95
C ALA A 235 24.96 18.20 -3.68
N ALA A 236 24.78 17.07 -3.00
CA ALA A 236 24.12 15.87 -3.52
C ALA A 236 22.58 15.98 -3.51
N GLY A 237 22.00 16.97 -2.82
CA GLY A 237 20.55 17.17 -2.77
C GLY A 237 19.82 16.34 -1.71
N ILE A 238 20.55 15.81 -0.72
CA ILE A 238 19.97 15.08 0.41
C ILE A 238 19.34 16.09 1.38
N TYR A 239 18.08 15.88 1.78
CA TYR A 239 17.46 16.73 2.80
C TYR A 239 18.10 16.52 4.16
N GLY A 240 18.01 17.52 5.03
CA GLY A 240 18.65 17.47 6.35
C GLY A 240 17.91 18.28 7.38
N GLY A 241 16.58 18.39 7.29
CA GLY A 241 15.79 19.14 8.26
C GLY A 241 15.70 18.45 9.62
N GLU A 242 15.51 19.21 10.69
CA GLU A 242 15.23 18.65 12.04
C GLU A 242 13.99 17.74 12.03
N ILE A 243 13.03 18.07 11.17
CA ILE A 243 11.79 17.31 10.98
C ILE A 243 11.99 15.98 10.24
N GLY A 244 13.19 15.71 9.72
CA GLY A 244 13.52 14.48 8.98
C GLY A 244 13.35 13.20 9.80
N LEU A 245 13.46 13.22 11.13
CA LEU A 245 13.03 12.13 12.04
C LEU A 245 13.36 10.68 11.60
N GLY A 246 14.50 10.46 10.93
CA GLY A 246 14.83 9.20 10.27
C GLY A 246 14.96 8.01 11.23
N LEU A 247 14.34 6.89 10.86
CA LEU A 247 14.35 5.63 11.61
C LEU A 247 14.88 4.43 10.81
N GLY A 248 14.70 4.41 9.49
CA GLY A 248 15.16 3.32 8.62
C GLY A 248 15.76 3.83 7.32
N VAL A 249 16.74 3.10 6.78
CA VAL A 249 17.37 3.40 5.49
C VAL A 249 17.73 2.10 4.77
N VAL A 250 17.41 2.00 3.48
CA VAL A 250 17.82 0.90 2.61
C VAL A 250 18.24 1.47 1.25
N VAL A 251 19.27 0.87 0.65
CA VAL A 251 19.78 1.20 -0.69
C VAL A 251 19.43 0.07 -1.64
N SER A 252 18.86 0.42 -2.80
CA SER A 252 18.48 -0.53 -3.86
C SER A 252 18.38 0.21 -5.19
N ASP A 253 18.53 -0.48 -6.32
CA ASP A 253 18.23 0.12 -7.64
C ASP A 253 16.76 -0.12 -8.01
N VAL A 254 15.89 0.74 -7.49
CA VAL A 254 14.44 0.53 -7.57
C VAL A 254 13.88 0.80 -8.97
N ASN A 255 14.62 1.54 -9.81
CA ASN A 255 14.23 1.85 -11.19
C ASN A 255 14.99 1.01 -12.24
N SER A 256 15.84 0.06 -11.79
CA SER A 256 16.65 -0.85 -12.60
C SER A 256 17.59 -0.16 -13.61
N ASP A 257 18.12 1.02 -13.28
CA ASP A 257 18.98 1.79 -14.18
C ASP A 257 20.49 1.56 -14.02
N GLY A 258 20.86 0.75 -13.03
CA GLY A 258 22.22 0.38 -12.67
C GLY A 258 22.89 1.28 -11.64
N TRP A 259 22.18 2.22 -11.03
CA TRP A 259 22.68 3.10 -9.97
C TRP A 259 21.92 2.89 -8.66
N PRO A 260 22.58 3.04 -7.50
CA PRO A 260 21.93 2.87 -6.21
C PRO A 260 21.03 4.07 -5.90
N ASP A 261 19.76 3.78 -5.60
CA ASP A 261 18.78 4.72 -5.05
C ASP A 261 18.66 4.51 -3.53
N ILE A 262 18.04 5.48 -2.84
CA ILE A 262 17.94 5.47 -1.37
C ILE A 262 16.49 5.66 -0.97
N TYR A 263 15.99 4.80 -0.09
CA TYR A 263 14.73 5.03 0.62
C TYR A 263 15.02 5.32 2.10
N VAL A 264 14.49 6.43 2.63
CA VAL A 264 14.56 6.80 4.04
C VAL A 264 13.15 6.82 4.64
N ALA A 265 12.96 6.04 5.70
CA ALA A 265 11.73 5.98 6.49
C ALA A 265 11.78 7.02 7.61
N ASN A 266 10.82 7.94 7.60
CA ASN A 266 10.71 9.05 8.55
C ASN A 266 9.49 8.88 9.46
N ASP A 267 9.67 9.19 10.74
CA ASP A 267 8.61 9.06 11.74
C ASP A 267 7.66 10.28 11.73
N PHE A 268 6.38 10.06 12.04
CA PHE A 268 5.32 11.07 12.16
C PHE A 268 5.00 11.86 10.86
N PHE A 269 4.70 13.15 11.00
CA PHE A 269 4.12 13.98 9.94
C PHE A 269 5.10 14.30 8.81
N GLU A 270 6.41 14.07 8.95
CA GLU A 270 7.32 14.27 7.82
C GLU A 270 7.31 13.03 6.94
N ARG A 271 7.11 13.24 5.63
CA ARG A 271 7.09 12.15 4.66
C ARG A 271 8.44 11.43 4.57
N ASP A 272 8.38 10.15 4.21
CA ASP A 272 9.53 9.39 3.72
C ASP A 272 10.23 10.08 2.53
N TYR A 273 11.46 9.66 2.24
CA TYR A 273 12.20 10.12 1.05
C TYR A 273 12.61 8.96 0.14
N LEU A 274 12.28 9.08 -1.15
CA LEU A 274 12.82 8.23 -2.21
C LEU A 274 13.78 9.07 -3.06
N TYR A 275 15.08 8.89 -2.87
CA TYR A 275 16.13 9.57 -3.62
C TYR A 275 16.59 8.72 -4.79
N VAL A 276 16.25 9.15 -6.00
CA VAL A 276 16.70 8.53 -7.25
C VAL A 276 18.01 9.16 -7.72
N ASN A 277 19.01 8.34 -8.00
CA ASN A 277 20.34 8.79 -8.38
C ASN A 277 20.35 9.41 -9.79
N LYS A 278 20.85 10.63 -9.91
CA LYS A 278 20.93 11.36 -11.19
C LYS A 278 22.18 11.02 -12.02
N ARG A 279 23.05 10.15 -11.50
CA ARG A 279 24.30 9.69 -12.17
C ARG A 279 25.33 10.78 -12.40
N ASP A 280 25.22 11.88 -11.65
CA ASP A 280 26.08 13.05 -11.73
C ASP A 280 26.59 13.49 -10.35
N GLY A 281 26.53 12.58 -9.36
CA GLY A 281 26.87 12.83 -7.97
C GLY A 281 25.74 13.50 -7.16
N THR A 282 24.53 13.56 -7.70
CA THR A 282 23.35 14.12 -7.02
C THR A 282 22.13 13.21 -7.09
N PHE A 283 21.12 13.48 -6.27
CA PHE A 283 19.86 12.76 -6.22
C PHE A 283 18.67 13.67 -6.56
N ALA A 284 17.62 13.07 -7.11
CA ALA A 284 16.29 13.66 -7.19
C ALA A 284 15.39 12.96 -6.18
N GLU A 285 14.75 13.71 -5.30
CA GLU A 285 13.72 13.15 -4.43
C GLU A 285 12.39 13.02 -5.22
N ARG A 286 11.80 11.82 -5.24
CA ARG A 286 10.76 11.40 -6.18
C ARG A 286 9.50 10.81 -5.54
N LEU A 287 9.42 10.75 -4.21
CA LEU A 287 8.40 9.96 -3.52
C LEU A 287 6.97 10.32 -3.94
N GLU A 288 6.63 11.60 -3.99
CA GLU A 288 5.27 12.03 -4.37
C GLU A 288 4.90 11.73 -5.84
N GLN A 289 5.90 11.63 -6.73
CA GLN A 289 5.65 11.31 -8.14
C GLN A 289 5.47 9.81 -8.38
N GLU A 290 6.05 8.98 -7.51
CA GLU A 290 6.11 7.52 -7.68
C GLU A 290 5.19 6.78 -6.71
N MET A 291 4.80 7.41 -5.59
CA MET A 291 3.98 6.83 -4.52
C MET A 291 2.83 7.78 -4.14
N PRO A 292 1.56 7.41 -4.35
CA PRO A 292 0.41 8.30 -4.13
C PRO A 292 0.09 8.55 -2.65
N TYR A 293 0.58 7.67 -1.76
CA TYR A 293 0.48 7.77 -0.31
C TYR A 293 1.47 6.80 0.35
N ILE A 294 1.77 7.01 1.64
CA ILE A 294 2.76 6.25 2.43
C ILE A 294 2.28 6.00 3.88
N SER A 295 3.04 5.24 4.67
CA SER A 295 2.84 5.08 6.11
C SER A 295 2.99 6.42 6.86
N LEU A 296 2.33 6.56 8.01
CA LEU A 296 2.39 7.79 8.83
C LEU A 296 3.49 7.74 9.88
N SER A 297 3.85 6.55 10.35
CA SER A 297 4.92 6.40 11.33
C SER A 297 5.86 5.33 10.83
N SER A 298 6.54 5.65 9.73
CA SER A 298 7.50 4.76 9.10
C SER A 298 8.67 4.51 10.04
N MET A 299 8.85 3.26 10.45
CA MET A 299 9.90 2.85 11.39
C MET A 299 11.02 2.12 10.65
N GLY A 300 10.96 0.79 10.57
CA GLY A 300 11.87 0.01 9.74
C GLY A 300 11.30 -0.28 8.36
N LEU A 301 12.17 -0.72 7.47
CA LEU A 301 11.84 -1.14 6.12
C LEU A 301 12.82 -2.17 5.59
N ASP A 302 12.42 -2.83 4.50
CA ASP A 302 13.29 -3.64 3.66
C ASP A 302 12.84 -3.56 2.19
N ILE A 303 13.77 -3.83 1.26
CA ILE A 303 13.53 -3.77 -0.20
C ILE A 303 13.94 -5.07 -0.86
N ALA A 304 12.99 -5.79 -1.46
CA ALA A 304 13.22 -7.06 -2.13
C ALA A 304 12.13 -7.36 -3.17
N ASP A 305 12.46 -8.14 -4.20
CA ASP A 305 11.50 -8.59 -5.23
C ASP A 305 10.57 -9.70 -4.68
N VAL A 306 9.42 -9.35 -4.09
CA VAL A 306 8.59 -10.32 -3.35
C VAL A 306 7.80 -11.26 -4.26
N ASN A 307 7.67 -10.92 -5.54
CA ASN A 307 6.86 -11.66 -6.51
C ASN A 307 7.69 -12.37 -7.60
N ASN A 308 9.03 -12.24 -7.51
CA ASN A 308 10.00 -12.80 -8.45
C ASN A 308 9.83 -12.27 -9.90
N ASP A 309 9.43 -11.01 -10.06
CA ASP A 309 9.28 -10.37 -11.36
C ASP A 309 10.51 -9.57 -11.84
N GLY A 310 11.54 -9.50 -11.01
CA GLY A 310 12.81 -8.83 -11.25
C GLY A 310 12.84 -7.37 -10.82
N TRP A 311 11.77 -6.85 -10.22
CA TRP A 311 11.67 -5.48 -9.72
C TRP A 311 11.59 -5.49 -8.18
N PRO A 312 12.51 -4.82 -7.47
CA PRO A 312 12.44 -4.75 -6.02
C PRO A 312 11.21 -3.98 -5.53
N ASP A 313 10.49 -4.56 -4.56
CA ASP A 313 9.36 -3.98 -3.86
C ASP A 313 9.79 -3.42 -2.51
N ILE A 314 9.05 -2.45 -1.98
CA ILE A 314 9.40 -1.76 -0.73
C ILE A 314 8.37 -2.09 0.34
N TYR A 315 8.81 -2.63 1.48
CA TYR A 315 7.94 -2.89 2.63
C TYR A 315 8.34 -2.02 3.82
N VAL A 316 7.43 -1.18 4.29
CA VAL A 316 7.61 -0.24 5.40
C VAL A 316 6.65 -0.60 6.52
N VAL A 317 7.15 -0.64 7.77
CA VAL A 317 6.34 -0.97 8.95
C VAL A 317 5.96 0.27 9.78
N ASP A 318 4.75 0.20 10.36
CA ASP A 318 4.07 1.20 11.19
C ASP A 318 3.53 0.50 12.47
N MET A 319 2.70 1.17 13.27
CA MET A 319 2.25 0.79 14.61
C MET A 319 0.78 0.33 14.68
N LEU A 320 0.17 -0.11 13.58
CA LEU A 320 -1.25 -0.51 13.57
C LEU A 320 -1.45 -1.94 14.12
N PRO A 321 -2.16 -2.13 15.25
CA PRO A 321 -2.42 -3.47 15.81
C PRO A 321 -3.34 -4.31 14.94
N ASP A 322 -3.05 -5.62 14.87
CA ASP A 322 -3.96 -6.60 14.24
C ASP A 322 -5.08 -7.05 15.21
N ASP A 323 -4.76 -7.13 16.50
CA ASP A 323 -5.72 -7.45 17.57
C ASP A 323 -6.72 -6.31 17.79
N GLU A 324 -8.01 -6.63 17.83
CA GLU A 324 -9.08 -5.64 17.96
C GLU A 324 -8.95 -4.84 19.27
N HIS A 325 -8.68 -5.52 20.38
CA HIS A 325 -8.65 -4.88 21.68
C HIS A 325 -7.48 -3.90 21.76
N ARG A 326 -6.29 -4.28 21.28
CA ARG A 326 -5.14 -3.38 21.19
C ARG A 326 -5.40 -2.23 20.23
N LEU A 327 -6.00 -2.48 19.07
CA LEU A 327 -6.39 -1.42 18.13
C LEU A 327 -7.28 -0.37 18.81
N LYS A 328 -8.33 -0.79 19.54
CA LYS A 328 -9.24 0.15 20.22
C LYS A 328 -8.65 0.86 21.44
N THR A 329 -7.57 0.36 22.02
CA THR A 329 -6.99 0.90 23.27
C THR A 329 -5.68 1.66 23.09
N THR A 330 -5.00 1.48 21.95
CA THR A 330 -3.66 2.06 21.71
C THR A 330 -3.54 2.86 20.41
N THR A 331 -4.59 2.90 19.58
CA THR A 331 -4.58 3.60 18.30
C THR A 331 -5.59 4.74 18.29
N SER A 332 -5.24 5.81 17.58
CA SER A 332 -6.10 6.91 17.16
C SER A 332 -5.76 7.22 15.71
N PHE A 333 -6.75 7.38 14.85
CA PHE A 333 -6.53 7.79 13.47
C PHE A 333 -6.58 9.31 13.35
N GLU A 334 -5.88 9.86 12.37
CA GLU A 334 -6.00 11.28 12.06
C GLU A 334 -7.41 11.60 11.57
N ASP A 335 -7.93 12.75 11.98
CA ASP A 335 -9.17 13.26 11.41
C ASP A 335 -8.94 13.84 10.01
N TRP A 336 -10.01 13.94 9.22
CA TRP A 336 -9.95 14.45 7.85
C TRP A 336 -9.32 15.86 7.78
N HIS A 337 -9.69 16.78 8.68
CA HIS A 337 -9.19 18.15 8.63
C HIS A 337 -7.70 18.24 8.99
N ARG A 338 -7.25 17.39 9.92
CA ARG A 338 -5.83 17.22 10.23
C ARG A 338 -5.06 16.75 9.00
N LEU A 339 -5.46 15.63 8.39
CA LEU A 339 -4.81 15.10 7.18
C LEU A 339 -4.74 16.16 6.06
N GLN A 340 -5.86 16.84 5.79
CA GLN A 340 -5.88 17.90 4.77
C GLN A 340 -4.96 19.08 5.14
N ALA A 341 -4.80 19.41 6.42
CA ALA A 341 -3.86 20.43 6.86
C ALA A 341 -2.41 19.99 6.65
N GLU A 342 -2.06 18.72 6.90
CA GLU A 342 -0.71 18.20 6.67
C GLU A 342 -0.36 18.22 5.16
N VAL A 343 -1.27 17.73 4.32
CA VAL A 343 -1.12 17.76 2.86
C VAL A 343 -0.91 19.18 2.35
N ARG A 344 -1.71 20.16 2.80
CA ARG A 344 -1.55 21.58 2.44
C ARG A 344 -0.21 22.17 2.86
N ASN A 345 0.42 21.60 3.90
CA ASN A 345 1.76 21.99 4.34
C ASN A 345 2.88 21.18 3.65
N GLY A 346 2.57 20.28 2.69
CA GLY A 346 3.57 19.58 1.89
C GLY A 346 4.15 18.31 2.53
N PHE A 347 3.37 17.69 3.42
CA PHE A 347 3.71 16.45 4.14
C PHE A 347 3.19 15.17 3.47
N HIS A 348 2.60 15.29 2.27
CA HIS A 348 2.02 14.18 1.52
C HIS A 348 0.86 13.49 2.25
N TYR A 349 0.31 12.43 1.65
CA TYR A 349 -0.77 11.64 2.23
C TYR A 349 -0.21 10.44 2.99
N GLN A 350 -0.52 10.36 4.27
CA GLN A 350 0.07 9.41 5.21
C GLN A 350 -1.01 8.69 6.03
N PHE A 351 -0.84 7.39 6.29
CA PHE A 351 -1.83 6.59 7.02
C PHE A 351 -1.18 5.60 7.98
N THR A 352 -1.71 5.46 9.20
CA THR A 352 -1.23 4.52 10.23
C THR A 352 -1.46 3.06 9.82
N ARG A 353 -0.50 2.46 9.11
CA ARG A 353 -0.46 1.02 8.73
C ARG A 353 0.86 0.69 8.04
N ASN A 354 1.25 -0.58 8.05
CA ASN A 354 2.35 -1.04 7.19
C ASN A 354 1.93 -0.93 5.72
N MET A 355 2.90 -0.66 4.84
CA MET A 355 2.67 -0.60 3.41
C MET A 355 3.65 -1.50 2.65
N LEU A 356 3.10 -2.25 1.70
CA LEU A 356 3.85 -3.06 0.74
C LEU A 356 3.70 -2.40 -0.62
N HIS A 357 4.66 -1.57 -0.99
CA HIS A 357 4.72 -0.85 -2.25
C HIS A 357 5.27 -1.76 -3.34
N LEU A 358 4.35 -2.35 -4.12
CA LEU A 358 4.66 -3.18 -5.28
C LEU A 358 5.20 -2.31 -6.42
N ASN A 359 6.35 -2.67 -6.98
CA ASN A 359 6.98 -1.96 -8.09
C ASN A 359 6.31 -2.31 -9.42
N ASN A 360 5.76 -1.31 -10.11
CA ASN A 360 5.04 -1.52 -11.37
C ASN A 360 5.98 -1.63 -12.59
N GLY A 361 7.30 -1.49 -12.40
CA GLY A 361 8.32 -1.58 -13.45
C GLY A 361 8.34 -0.40 -14.43
N ASN A 362 7.71 0.72 -14.05
CA ASN A 362 7.61 1.96 -14.84
C ASN A 362 7.93 3.22 -14.02
N GLY A 363 8.58 3.05 -12.85
CA GLY A 363 8.87 4.15 -11.92
C GLY A 363 7.68 4.56 -11.07
N THR A 364 6.68 3.71 -10.87
CA THR A 364 5.62 3.94 -9.89
C THR A 364 5.42 2.71 -9.00
N PHE A 365 4.86 2.94 -7.83
CA PHE A 365 4.55 1.88 -6.87
C PHE A 365 3.08 1.88 -6.46
N SER A 366 2.56 0.68 -6.22
CA SER A 366 1.21 0.43 -5.72
C SER A 366 1.27 -0.17 -4.32
N ASP A 367 0.78 0.53 -3.30
CA ASP A 367 0.61 -0.11 -1.98
C ASP A 367 -0.46 -1.20 -2.06
N ILE A 368 -0.09 -2.43 -1.73
CA ILE A 368 -0.97 -3.59 -1.63
C ILE A 368 -0.99 -4.18 -0.22
N GLY A 369 -0.48 -3.49 0.82
CA GLY A 369 -0.28 -4.07 2.15
C GLY A 369 -1.56 -4.62 2.79
N GLN A 370 -2.71 -3.97 2.54
CA GLN A 370 -4.00 -4.50 3.00
C GLN A 370 -4.35 -5.76 2.22
N LEU A 371 -4.40 -5.68 0.89
CA LEU A 371 -4.67 -6.81 -0.01
C LEU A 371 -3.80 -8.03 0.29
N ALA A 372 -2.51 -7.81 0.50
CA ALA A 372 -1.50 -8.81 0.77
C ALA A 372 -1.62 -9.44 2.17
N GLY A 373 -2.32 -8.79 3.11
CA GLY A 373 -2.52 -9.29 4.47
C GLY A 373 -1.40 -8.94 5.46
N VAL A 374 -0.60 -7.92 5.17
CA VAL A 374 0.60 -7.53 5.96
C VAL A 374 0.49 -6.12 6.57
N ALA A 375 -0.63 -5.43 6.39
CA ALA A 375 -0.82 -4.03 6.83
C ALA A 375 -0.80 -3.80 8.36
N ARG A 376 -0.89 -4.85 9.18
CA ARG A 376 -1.07 -4.75 10.64
C ARG A 376 -0.17 -5.72 11.38
N THR A 377 0.73 -5.18 12.19
CA THR A 377 1.61 -5.96 13.04
C THR A 377 1.79 -5.37 14.43
N ASP A 378 1.02 -4.35 14.84
CA ASP A 378 1.21 -3.63 16.11
C ASP A 378 2.50 -2.78 16.11
N TRP A 379 3.08 -2.48 17.28
CA TRP A 379 4.28 -1.64 17.43
C TRP A 379 5.55 -2.26 16.80
N SER A 380 5.67 -2.13 15.49
CA SER A 380 6.66 -2.81 14.66
C SER A 380 8.02 -2.12 14.70
N TRP A 381 9.11 -2.84 14.43
CA TRP A 381 10.44 -2.22 14.32
C TRP A 381 11.18 -2.68 13.07
N SER A 382 11.81 -3.86 13.12
CA SER A 382 12.56 -4.40 11.99
C SER A 382 11.63 -5.10 11.02
N ALA A 383 11.71 -4.75 9.75
CA ALA A 383 11.23 -5.55 8.63
C ALA A 383 12.40 -6.30 8.01
N LEU A 384 12.24 -7.59 7.72
CA LEU A 384 13.22 -8.41 7.00
C LEU A 384 12.48 -9.25 5.96
N ILE A 385 12.90 -9.19 4.69
CA ILE A 385 12.35 -9.98 3.59
C ILE A 385 13.35 -11.04 3.14
N ALA A 386 13.07 -12.30 3.44
CA ALA A 386 13.94 -13.43 3.13
C ALA A 386 13.12 -14.71 2.95
N ASP A 387 13.63 -15.66 2.18
CA ASP A 387 12.99 -16.97 2.00
C ASP A 387 13.32 -17.86 3.21
N LEU A 388 12.40 -17.97 4.17
CA LEU A 388 12.65 -18.62 5.47
C LEU A 388 12.39 -20.13 5.41
N ASP A 389 11.57 -20.61 4.47
CA ASP A 389 11.23 -22.02 4.29
C ASP A 389 11.89 -22.67 3.05
N LEU A 390 12.68 -21.89 2.30
CA LEU A 390 13.45 -22.25 1.11
C LEU A 390 12.61 -22.66 -0.10
N ASP A 391 11.34 -22.27 -0.17
CA ASP A 391 10.43 -22.67 -1.25
C ASP A 391 10.58 -21.89 -2.57
N GLY A 392 11.35 -20.79 -2.54
CA GLY A 392 11.60 -19.90 -3.66
C GLY A 392 10.86 -18.56 -3.58
N TYR A 393 10.00 -18.35 -2.59
CA TYR A 393 9.29 -17.10 -2.36
C TYR A 393 9.77 -16.44 -1.06
N LYS A 394 10.08 -15.14 -1.13
CA LYS A 394 10.59 -14.41 0.03
C LYS A 394 9.43 -14.10 0.99
N ASP A 395 9.61 -14.49 2.24
CA ASP A 395 8.71 -14.25 3.37
C ASP A 395 9.04 -12.93 4.08
N ILE A 396 8.16 -12.47 4.96
CA ILE A 396 8.37 -11.23 5.73
C ILE A 396 8.41 -11.52 7.22
N TYR A 397 9.46 -11.10 7.90
CA TYR A 397 9.56 -11.11 9.36
C TYR A 397 9.51 -9.69 9.93
N VAL A 398 8.75 -9.51 11.02
CA VAL A 398 8.57 -8.22 11.70
C VAL A 398 8.76 -8.37 13.21
N THR A 399 9.72 -7.63 13.78
CA THR A 399 9.87 -7.52 15.24
C THR A 399 8.87 -6.53 15.83
N ASN A 400 8.54 -6.70 17.10
CA ASN A 400 7.47 -5.97 17.75
C ASN A 400 7.73 -5.69 19.23
N GLY A 401 7.10 -4.61 19.69
CA GLY A 401 6.94 -4.27 21.09
C GLY A 401 7.66 -2.99 21.48
N LEU A 402 7.06 -2.28 22.44
CA LEU A 402 7.67 -1.16 23.14
C LEU A 402 7.59 -1.41 24.64
N ALA A 403 8.67 -1.16 25.37
CA ALA A 403 8.73 -1.49 26.81
C ALA A 403 7.62 -0.83 27.65
N LYS A 404 7.02 0.27 27.16
CA LYS A 404 5.89 0.98 27.76
C LYS A 404 4.86 1.30 26.68
N ASP A 405 3.58 1.09 26.95
CA ASP A 405 2.50 1.45 26.01
C ASP A 405 2.26 2.97 26.04
N VAL A 406 3.15 3.74 25.37
CA VAL A 406 3.10 5.21 25.38
C VAL A 406 1.89 5.79 24.64
N THR A 407 1.26 5.01 23.75
CA THR A 407 0.04 5.36 23.00
C THR A 407 -1.24 4.84 23.64
N SER A 408 -1.18 4.29 24.86
CA SER A 408 -2.39 3.91 25.59
C SER A 408 -3.34 5.10 25.72
N GLN A 409 -4.52 4.99 25.11
CA GLN A 409 -5.48 6.09 25.02
C GLN A 409 -6.04 6.45 26.41
N ASP A 410 -6.24 5.46 27.28
CA ASP A 410 -6.60 5.68 28.68
C ASP A 410 -5.50 6.40 29.47
N TYR A 411 -4.23 6.10 29.20
CA TYR A 411 -3.11 6.79 29.83
C TYR A 411 -2.98 8.25 29.34
N ILE A 412 -3.16 8.49 28.04
CA ILE A 412 -3.20 9.83 27.47
C ILE A 412 -4.34 10.65 28.09
N ALA A 413 -5.54 10.08 28.22
CA ALA A 413 -6.66 10.71 28.90
C ALA A 413 -6.38 10.99 30.38
N PHE A 414 -5.66 10.09 31.08
CA PHE A 414 -5.21 10.28 32.45
C PHE A 414 -4.23 11.47 32.59
N LEU A 415 -3.29 11.63 31.64
CA LEU A 415 -2.35 12.76 31.62
C LEU A 415 -3.05 14.10 31.33
N ALA A 416 -4.08 14.11 30.47
CA ALA A 416 -4.87 15.30 30.18
C ALA A 416 -5.67 15.83 31.40
N ASN A 417 -5.81 15.03 32.46
CA ASN A 417 -6.54 15.43 33.66
C ASN A 417 -5.76 16.43 34.53
N ASN A 418 -6.33 17.63 34.70
CA ASN A 418 -5.77 18.72 35.51
C ASN A 418 -5.42 18.33 36.96
N ALA A 419 -6.16 17.42 37.60
CA ALA A 419 -5.87 16.97 38.95
C ALA A 419 -4.60 16.10 39.01
N THR A 420 -4.41 15.24 38.01
CA THR A 420 -3.20 14.42 37.81
C THR A 420 -1.98 15.31 37.60
N MET A 421 -2.06 16.26 36.68
CA MET A 421 -0.96 17.19 36.40
C MET A 421 -0.60 18.04 37.62
N ARG A 422 -1.58 18.49 38.42
CA ARG A 422 -1.33 19.18 39.69
C ARG A 422 -0.69 18.29 40.76
N ALA A 423 -1.02 17.00 40.80
CA ALA A 423 -0.41 16.06 41.72
C ALA A 423 1.04 15.72 41.32
N ALA A 424 1.32 15.60 40.02
CA ALA A 424 2.65 15.33 39.47
C ALA A 424 3.60 16.54 39.58
N THR A 425 3.08 17.76 39.74
CA THR A 425 3.84 19.03 39.82
C THR A 425 3.99 19.60 41.23
N ARG A 426 3.60 18.86 42.28
CA ARG A 426 3.75 19.33 43.68
C ARG A 426 5.23 19.58 43.99
N GLY A 427 5.59 20.85 44.23
CA GLY A 427 6.94 21.26 44.64
C GLY A 427 7.83 21.89 43.55
N LYS A 428 7.26 22.36 42.42
CA LYS A 428 7.97 22.99 41.28
C LYS A 428 8.82 22.04 40.40
N ARG A 429 8.83 20.72 40.65
CA ARG A 429 9.44 19.69 39.79
C ARG A 429 8.43 18.59 39.48
N VAL A 430 8.46 18.08 38.25
CA VAL A 430 7.64 16.95 37.80
C VAL A 430 8.29 15.64 38.25
N ASP A 431 7.52 14.76 38.88
CA ASP A 431 7.96 13.39 39.22
C ASP A 431 7.74 12.44 38.03
N PHE A 432 8.70 12.42 37.10
CA PHE A 432 8.59 11.64 35.87
C PHE A 432 8.58 10.13 36.13
N LEU A 433 9.32 9.64 37.13
CA LEU A 433 9.34 8.22 37.46
C LEU A 433 7.97 7.70 37.91
N LYS A 434 7.21 8.52 38.64
CA LYS A 434 5.82 8.18 38.98
C LYS A 434 4.93 8.10 37.74
N LEU A 435 5.15 8.97 36.76
CA LEU A 435 4.38 8.97 35.51
C LEU A 435 4.73 7.74 34.64
N THR A 436 6.01 7.39 34.49
CA THR A 436 6.43 6.20 33.72
C THR A 436 6.01 4.89 34.38
N ALA A 437 6.00 4.85 35.72
CA ALA A 437 5.49 3.71 36.48
C ALA A 437 3.97 3.47 36.31
N ALA A 438 3.21 4.49 35.94
CA ALA A 438 1.77 4.37 35.69
C ALA A 438 1.42 3.90 34.27
N MET A 439 2.38 3.88 33.34
CA MET A 439 2.19 3.32 32.00
C MET A 439 2.12 1.79 32.06
N SER A 440 1.22 1.19 31.27
CA SER A 440 1.20 -0.25 31.05
C SER A 440 2.43 -0.71 30.24
N SER A 441 2.67 -2.01 30.27
CA SER A 441 3.84 -2.65 29.68
C SER A 441 3.44 -4.04 29.19
N THR A 442 3.21 -4.18 27.89
CA THR A 442 2.74 -5.41 27.25
C THR A 442 3.76 -5.94 26.26
N LYS A 443 4.30 -7.15 26.49
CA LYS A 443 5.17 -7.82 25.51
C LYS A 443 4.34 -8.32 24.34
N LEU A 444 4.86 -8.16 23.12
CA LEU A 444 4.16 -8.50 21.89
C LEU A 444 4.87 -9.62 21.13
N PRO A 445 4.12 -10.55 20.51
CA PRO A 445 4.70 -11.53 19.60
C PRO A 445 5.22 -10.85 18.33
N HIS A 446 6.26 -11.43 17.73
CA HIS A 446 6.73 -11.06 16.39
C HIS A 446 5.85 -11.67 15.32
N TYR A 447 5.91 -11.11 14.11
CA TYR A 447 5.17 -11.59 12.95
C TYR A 447 6.11 -12.27 11.95
N ALA A 448 5.68 -13.38 11.37
CA ALA A 448 6.30 -14.05 10.26
C ALA A 448 5.21 -14.38 9.24
N PHE A 449 5.28 -13.75 8.08
CA PHE A 449 4.31 -13.84 7.00
C PHE A 449 4.89 -14.71 5.89
N ARG A 450 4.31 -15.90 5.71
CA ARG A 450 4.67 -16.79 4.62
C ARG A 450 4.10 -16.26 3.31
N ASN A 451 4.92 -16.15 2.28
CA ASN A 451 4.49 -15.77 0.94
C ASN A 451 3.71 -16.93 0.29
N ASN A 452 2.50 -16.65 -0.20
CA ASN A 452 1.66 -17.68 -0.82
C ASN A 452 1.98 -17.89 -2.31
N GLY A 453 2.86 -17.09 -2.91
CA GLY A 453 3.23 -17.13 -4.33
C GLY A 453 2.27 -16.36 -5.25
N ASP A 454 1.32 -15.61 -4.69
CA ASP A 454 0.29 -14.88 -5.41
C ASP A 454 0.13 -13.41 -4.95
N LEU A 455 1.19 -12.84 -4.34
CA LEU A 455 1.21 -11.52 -3.67
C LEU A 455 0.42 -11.43 -2.36
N THR A 456 -0.20 -12.52 -1.90
CA THR A 456 -0.79 -12.60 -0.56
C THR A 456 0.14 -13.33 0.40
N PHE A 457 -0.04 -13.05 1.69
CA PHE A 457 0.75 -13.64 2.75
C PHE A 457 -0.13 -14.22 3.84
N THR A 458 0.38 -15.25 4.50
CA THR A 458 -0.27 -15.90 5.64
C THR A 458 0.58 -15.71 6.89
N ASN A 459 0.01 -15.19 7.98
CA ASN A 459 0.72 -15.13 9.26
C ASN A 459 0.97 -16.54 9.82
N GLN A 460 2.24 -16.96 9.82
CA GLN A 460 2.72 -18.26 10.29
C GLN A 460 3.50 -18.19 11.61
N SER A 461 3.57 -17.02 12.26
CA SER A 461 4.40 -16.79 13.45
C SER A 461 4.32 -17.89 14.51
N ALA A 462 3.12 -18.34 14.85
CA ALA A 462 2.91 -19.41 15.84
C ALA A 462 3.30 -20.80 15.31
N ALA A 463 2.95 -21.10 14.05
CA ALA A 463 3.26 -22.37 13.41
C ALA A 463 4.77 -22.55 13.21
N TRP A 464 5.47 -21.46 12.92
CA TRP A 464 6.91 -21.42 12.73
C TRP A 464 7.70 -21.26 14.02
N GLY A 465 7.07 -20.98 15.16
CA GLY A 465 7.76 -20.86 16.45
C GLY A 465 8.38 -19.48 16.73
N LEU A 466 7.99 -18.46 15.96
CA LEU A 466 8.47 -17.08 16.04
C LEU A 466 7.55 -16.14 16.87
N ASN A 467 6.48 -16.66 17.46
CA ASN A 467 5.50 -15.88 18.23
C ASN A 467 5.87 -15.64 19.71
N THR A 468 7.16 -15.69 20.08
CA THR A 468 7.57 -15.47 21.49
C THR A 468 7.42 -13.99 21.83
N PRO A 469 6.59 -13.60 22.84
CA PRO A 469 6.40 -12.19 23.14
C PRO A 469 7.63 -11.53 23.77
N SER A 470 8.00 -10.35 23.26
CA SER A 470 9.11 -9.55 23.81
C SER A 470 8.92 -8.04 23.55
N PHE A 471 9.99 -7.27 23.79
CA PHE A 471 10.15 -5.89 23.33
C PHE A 471 11.28 -5.87 22.28
N GLY A 472 11.05 -6.57 21.17
CA GLY A 472 12.05 -6.79 20.12
C GLY A 472 12.14 -5.61 19.18
N ASN A 473 13.35 -5.16 18.89
CA ASN A 473 13.65 -3.99 18.05
C ASN A 473 14.50 -4.41 16.84
N GLY A 474 15.83 -4.29 16.90
CA GLY A 474 16.72 -4.74 15.84
C GLY A 474 16.67 -6.24 15.65
N ALA A 475 16.67 -6.68 14.40
CA ALA A 475 16.86 -8.07 14.02
C ALA A 475 17.74 -8.18 12.77
N ALA A 476 18.40 -9.32 12.62
CA ALA A 476 19.16 -9.68 11.43
C ALA A 476 19.06 -11.20 11.20
N TYR A 477 19.20 -11.61 9.94
CA TYR A 477 19.29 -13.01 9.54
C TYR A 477 20.68 -13.34 8.99
N GLY A 478 21.05 -14.62 9.03
CA GLY A 478 22.28 -15.19 8.47
C GLY A 478 22.33 -16.70 8.67
N ASP A 479 23.22 -17.41 7.97
CA ASP A 479 23.41 -18.86 8.13
C ASP A 479 24.45 -19.13 9.23
N LEU A 480 24.00 -19.23 10.48
CA LEU A 480 24.86 -19.27 11.68
C LEU A 480 25.45 -20.65 11.96
N ASP A 481 25.07 -21.69 11.23
CA ASP A 481 25.66 -23.02 11.37
C ASP A 481 26.17 -23.64 10.05
N GLY A 482 26.03 -22.90 8.94
CA GLY A 482 26.55 -23.25 7.62
C GLY A 482 25.71 -24.31 6.90
N ASP A 483 24.46 -24.52 7.29
CA ASP A 483 23.59 -25.55 6.71
C ASP A 483 22.80 -25.08 5.46
N GLY A 484 22.79 -23.77 5.22
CA GLY A 484 22.14 -23.09 4.10
C GLY A 484 20.72 -22.59 4.37
N ALA A 485 20.19 -22.73 5.58
CA ALA A 485 18.99 -22.05 6.03
C ALA A 485 19.31 -20.78 6.82
N LEU A 486 18.47 -19.76 6.68
CA LEU A 486 18.67 -18.48 7.35
C LEU A 486 18.13 -18.54 8.79
N ASP A 487 19.03 -18.39 9.76
CA ASP A 487 18.73 -18.23 11.18
C ASP A 487 18.40 -16.78 11.51
N LEU A 488 17.89 -16.54 12.73
CA LEU A 488 17.47 -15.21 13.16
C LEU A 488 18.06 -14.82 14.52
N VAL A 489 18.48 -13.56 14.64
CA VAL A 489 18.89 -12.94 15.90
C VAL A 489 18.03 -11.70 16.16
N VAL A 490 17.49 -11.56 17.36
CA VAL A 490 16.63 -10.43 17.75
C VAL A 490 17.18 -9.76 19.01
N ASN A 491 17.36 -8.44 18.95
CA ASN A 491 17.71 -7.59 20.08
C ASN A 491 16.44 -7.19 20.85
N ASN A 492 16.42 -7.46 22.16
CA ASN A 492 15.28 -7.19 23.03
C ASN A 492 15.62 -6.14 24.08
N VAL A 493 14.71 -5.19 24.33
CA VAL A 493 14.81 -4.28 25.47
C VAL A 493 14.46 -5.02 26.77
N ASN A 494 15.29 -4.88 27.80
CA ASN A 494 15.07 -5.43 29.15
C ASN A 494 14.81 -6.95 29.20
N GLN A 495 15.36 -7.67 28.22
CA GLN A 495 15.30 -9.13 28.10
C GLN A 495 16.50 -9.63 27.30
N GLU A 496 16.92 -10.88 27.51
CA GLU A 496 18.01 -11.46 26.72
C GLU A 496 17.67 -11.49 25.22
N ALA A 497 18.68 -11.30 24.36
CA ALA A 497 18.53 -11.45 22.91
C ALA A 497 18.06 -12.86 22.54
N PHE A 498 17.33 -12.96 21.43
CA PHE A 498 16.90 -14.25 20.89
C PHE A 498 17.85 -14.71 19.79
N VAL A 499 18.14 -16.01 19.77
CA VAL A 499 18.82 -16.70 18.68
C VAL A 499 17.93 -17.87 18.28
N TYR A 500 17.40 -17.80 17.06
CA TYR A 500 16.52 -18.81 16.48
C TYR A 500 17.30 -19.64 15.47
N ARG A 501 17.31 -20.96 15.67
CA ARG A 501 17.75 -21.90 14.63
C ARG A 501 16.62 -22.13 13.65
N ASN A 502 16.89 -22.03 12.36
CA ASN A 502 16.01 -22.47 11.29
C ASN A 502 16.20 -23.97 11.05
N ASN A 503 15.11 -24.72 11.07
CA ASN A 503 15.09 -26.17 10.92
C ASN A 503 14.70 -26.59 9.48
N ALA A 504 14.57 -25.66 8.53
CA ALA A 504 14.10 -25.92 7.16
C ALA A 504 14.81 -27.13 6.51
N ARG A 505 16.14 -27.20 6.64
CA ARG A 505 16.96 -28.30 6.09
C ARG A 505 16.64 -29.68 6.66
N THR A 506 16.08 -29.74 7.86
CA THR A 506 15.69 -30.99 8.51
C THR A 506 14.20 -31.32 8.33
N LEU A 507 13.35 -30.32 8.16
CA LEU A 507 11.89 -30.48 8.12
C LEU A 507 11.30 -30.48 6.71
N LEU A 508 11.96 -29.81 5.77
CA LEU A 508 11.44 -29.55 4.43
C LEU A 508 12.37 -30.17 3.38
N PRO A 509 11.81 -30.69 2.26
CA PRO A 509 12.59 -31.23 1.16
C PRO A 509 13.11 -30.12 0.21
N ASN A 510 13.19 -28.88 0.70
CA ASN A 510 13.54 -27.71 -0.09
C ASN A 510 15.06 -27.52 -0.14
N HIS A 511 15.53 -27.02 -1.27
CA HIS A 511 16.93 -26.81 -1.59
C HIS A 511 17.25 -25.32 -1.59
N TYR A 512 18.54 -25.00 -1.48
CA TYR A 512 19.03 -23.63 -1.52
C TYR A 512 20.15 -23.47 -2.56
N LEU A 513 20.51 -22.24 -2.88
CA LEU A 513 21.79 -21.89 -3.47
C LEU A 513 22.32 -20.64 -2.77
N GLN A 514 23.49 -20.77 -2.15
CA GLN A 514 24.20 -19.64 -1.56
C GLN A 514 25.15 -19.05 -2.59
N VAL A 515 25.14 -17.73 -2.77
CA VAL A 515 26.02 -17.00 -3.69
C VAL A 515 26.88 -16.03 -2.90
N GLN A 516 28.18 -16.34 -2.80
CA GLN A 516 29.18 -15.43 -2.24
C GLN A 516 29.80 -14.61 -3.36
N LEU A 517 29.73 -13.30 -3.25
CA LEU A 517 30.38 -12.39 -4.18
C LEU A 517 31.77 -12.00 -3.68
N ALA A 518 32.73 -11.95 -4.61
CA ALA A 518 34.08 -11.45 -4.38
C ALA A 518 34.39 -10.33 -5.38
N GLY A 519 34.25 -9.09 -4.91
CA GLY A 519 34.49 -7.87 -5.67
C GLY A 519 35.98 -7.49 -5.79
N GLU A 520 36.23 -6.37 -6.45
CA GLU A 520 37.56 -5.78 -6.68
C GLU A 520 37.62 -4.34 -6.17
N GLY A 521 38.83 -3.77 -6.06
CA GLY A 521 39.01 -2.37 -5.65
C GLY A 521 38.65 -2.14 -4.18
N GLY A 522 37.99 -1.00 -3.90
CA GLY A 522 37.49 -0.64 -2.57
C GLY A 522 36.21 -1.38 -2.18
N ASN A 523 35.43 -1.85 -3.15
CA ASN A 523 34.18 -2.58 -2.93
C ASN A 523 34.39 -4.12 -2.99
N ARG A 524 35.16 -4.66 -2.04
CA ARG A 524 35.56 -6.10 -1.99
C ARG A 524 34.38 -7.06 -1.80
N PHE A 525 33.31 -6.60 -1.17
CA PHE A 525 32.10 -7.37 -0.91
C PHE A 525 31.03 -7.17 -1.99
N ALA A 526 31.33 -6.38 -3.03
CA ALA A 526 30.47 -6.15 -4.19
C ALA A 526 29.08 -5.58 -3.86
N ILE A 527 29.01 -4.68 -2.88
CA ILE A 527 27.79 -3.94 -2.53
C ILE A 527 27.22 -3.27 -3.80
N GLY A 528 25.92 -3.43 -4.02
CA GLY A 528 25.21 -2.97 -5.22
C GLY A 528 25.21 -3.97 -6.39
N ALA A 529 25.87 -5.13 -6.25
CA ALA A 529 25.77 -6.19 -7.24
C ALA A 529 24.37 -6.84 -7.23
N LYS A 530 23.92 -7.29 -8.40
CA LYS A 530 22.62 -7.93 -8.58
C LYS A 530 22.78 -9.36 -9.05
N VAL A 531 22.08 -10.29 -8.40
CA VAL A 531 22.14 -11.71 -8.71
C VAL A 531 20.77 -12.19 -9.18
N THR A 532 20.74 -12.80 -10.36
CA THR A 532 19.53 -13.40 -10.94
C THR A 532 19.76 -14.88 -11.24
N LEU A 533 18.94 -15.75 -10.65
CA LEU A 533 18.87 -17.18 -10.96
C LEU A 533 17.73 -17.41 -11.95
N TRP A 534 17.93 -18.30 -12.92
CA TRP A 534 16.88 -18.72 -13.87
C TRP A 534 16.65 -20.22 -13.80
N SER A 535 15.39 -20.61 -13.78
CA SER A 535 14.94 -22.00 -13.91
C SER A 535 13.72 -22.04 -14.83
N GLY A 536 13.92 -22.36 -16.11
CA GLY A 536 12.88 -22.27 -17.13
C GLY A 536 12.42 -20.83 -17.34
N LYS A 537 11.17 -20.53 -16.97
CA LYS A 537 10.59 -19.18 -17.06
C LYS A 537 10.60 -18.42 -15.72
N GLU A 538 10.94 -19.11 -14.64
CA GLU A 538 11.01 -18.53 -13.31
C GLU A 538 12.38 -17.89 -13.11
N GLN A 539 12.38 -16.77 -12.42
CA GLN A 539 13.59 -16.08 -11.99
C GLN A 539 13.57 -15.92 -10.47
N PHE A 540 14.76 -15.75 -9.88
CA PHE A 540 14.91 -15.35 -8.49
C PHE A 540 15.93 -14.24 -8.44
N PHE A 541 15.59 -13.12 -7.81
CA PHE A 541 16.39 -11.91 -7.80
C PHE A 541 16.71 -11.47 -6.36
N GLN A 542 17.96 -11.09 -6.13
CA GLN A 542 18.44 -10.41 -4.91
C GLN A 542 19.57 -9.41 -5.26
N GLU A 543 19.71 -8.40 -4.40
CA GLU A 543 20.79 -7.40 -4.45
C GLU A 543 21.68 -7.50 -3.21
N GLU A 544 22.98 -7.33 -3.41
CA GLU A 544 23.97 -7.25 -2.34
C GLU A 544 23.87 -5.89 -1.64
N ALA A 545 22.99 -5.81 -0.64
CA ALA A 545 22.76 -4.64 0.19
C ALA A 545 22.50 -5.11 1.63
N PRO A 546 23.50 -5.10 2.52
CA PRO A 546 23.41 -5.76 3.83
C PRO A 546 22.76 -4.91 4.92
N THR A 547 22.62 -3.59 4.73
CA THR A 547 21.92 -2.73 5.72
C THR A 547 20.41 -2.88 5.54
N ARG A 548 19.79 -3.70 6.40
CA ARG A 548 18.37 -4.06 6.36
C ARG A 548 17.83 -4.21 7.77
N GLY A 549 16.53 -4.00 7.95
CA GLY A 549 15.91 -4.02 9.28
C GLY A 549 16.22 -2.77 10.11
N PHE A 550 15.58 -2.65 11.26
CA PHE A 550 15.70 -1.47 12.11
C PHE A 550 17.03 -1.48 12.85
N GLN A 551 17.88 -0.47 12.62
CA GLN A 551 19.20 -0.32 13.27
C GLN A 551 20.18 -1.47 13.00
N SER A 552 19.93 -2.32 12.00
CA SER A 552 20.63 -3.59 11.80
C SER A 552 21.34 -3.71 10.45
N SER A 553 22.21 -4.72 10.36
CA SER A 553 22.77 -5.21 9.11
C SER A 553 22.81 -6.75 9.10
N VAL A 554 22.46 -7.35 7.97
CA VAL A 554 22.42 -8.81 7.75
C VAL A 554 23.75 -9.33 7.16
N ASP A 555 23.87 -10.66 7.11
CA ASP A 555 25.00 -11.33 6.47
C ASP A 555 25.11 -11.02 4.97
N TYR A 556 26.34 -11.04 4.44
CA TYR A 556 26.68 -10.79 3.03
C TYR A 556 26.48 -12.04 2.16
N MET A 557 26.04 -13.16 2.74
CA MET A 557 25.74 -14.39 1.99
C MET A 557 24.33 -14.33 1.38
N LEU A 558 24.25 -14.10 0.06
CA LEU A 558 22.98 -14.18 -0.65
C LEU A 558 22.47 -15.62 -0.70
N THR A 559 21.40 -15.90 0.05
CA THR A 559 20.79 -17.24 0.13
C THR A 559 19.48 -17.25 -0.64
N PHE A 560 19.42 -18.09 -1.68
CA PHE A 560 18.21 -18.32 -2.47
C PHE A 560 17.61 -19.66 -2.09
N GLY A 561 16.38 -19.69 -1.58
CA GLY A 561 15.57 -20.89 -1.65
C GLY A 561 15.19 -21.16 -3.10
N VAL A 562 15.20 -22.43 -3.50
CA VAL A 562 14.92 -22.85 -4.88
C VAL A 562 13.93 -24.00 -4.93
N GLY A 563 13.19 -24.22 -3.83
CA GLY A 563 12.22 -25.30 -3.70
C GLY A 563 12.87 -26.66 -3.95
N ARG A 564 12.23 -27.52 -4.75
CA ARG A 564 12.74 -28.89 -5.01
C ARG A 564 13.67 -29.01 -6.22
N ARG A 565 14.28 -27.91 -6.66
CA ARG A 565 15.12 -27.90 -7.87
C ARG A 565 16.50 -28.46 -7.52
N ASP A 566 16.98 -29.43 -8.28
CA ASP A 566 18.35 -29.98 -8.14
C ASP A 566 19.40 -29.14 -8.86
N THR A 567 18.97 -28.41 -9.89
CA THR A 567 19.84 -27.59 -10.73
C THR A 567 19.15 -26.31 -11.17
N ILE A 568 19.91 -25.22 -11.27
CA ILE A 568 19.53 -23.92 -11.80
C ILE A 568 20.15 -23.76 -13.19
N ASP A 569 19.37 -23.29 -14.17
CA ASP A 569 19.81 -23.17 -15.56
C ASP A 569 20.93 -22.16 -15.70
N SER A 570 20.79 -21.01 -15.05
CA SER A 570 21.85 -20.00 -15.00
C SER A 570 21.80 -19.12 -13.76
N VAL A 571 22.97 -18.69 -13.30
CA VAL A 571 23.18 -17.65 -12.30
C VAL A 571 23.89 -16.49 -13.01
N THR A 572 23.27 -15.32 -13.04
CA THR A 572 23.84 -14.10 -13.62
C THR A 572 24.13 -13.11 -12.52
N VAL A 573 25.36 -12.59 -12.47
CA VAL A 573 25.75 -11.49 -11.59
C VAL A 573 26.00 -10.26 -12.44
N ARG A 574 25.29 -9.16 -12.17
CA ARG A 574 25.60 -7.83 -12.70
C ARG A 574 26.38 -7.07 -11.63
N TRP A 575 27.62 -6.74 -11.94
CA TRP A 575 28.53 -6.07 -11.01
C TRP A 575 28.29 -4.56 -10.97
N PRO A 576 28.67 -3.86 -9.88
CA PRO A 576 28.51 -2.41 -9.76
C PRO A 576 29.21 -1.62 -10.86
N ASP A 577 30.25 -2.14 -11.50
CA ASP A 577 30.94 -1.48 -12.63
C ASP A 577 30.32 -1.79 -14.00
N GLY A 578 29.21 -2.55 -14.03
CA GLY A 578 28.50 -2.95 -15.25
C GLY A 578 29.07 -4.19 -15.94
N ARG A 579 30.13 -4.83 -15.43
CA ARG A 579 30.52 -6.17 -15.89
C ARG A 579 29.46 -7.21 -15.53
N VAL A 580 29.51 -8.37 -16.19
CA VAL A 580 28.61 -9.49 -15.95
C VAL A 580 29.37 -10.80 -15.83
N SER A 581 28.96 -11.64 -14.87
CA SER A 581 29.36 -13.04 -14.76
C SER A 581 28.16 -13.95 -15.00
N VAL A 582 28.36 -15.07 -15.69
CA VAL A 582 27.30 -16.07 -15.93
C VAL A 582 27.83 -17.46 -15.62
N SER A 583 27.15 -18.17 -14.72
CA SER A 583 27.37 -19.59 -14.45
C SER A 583 26.17 -20.38 -14.96
N GLN A 584 26.38 -21.47 -15.68
CA GLN A 584 25.31 -22.29 -16.26
C GLN A 584 25.23 -23.65 -15.59
N ARG A 585 24.01 -24.22 -15.52
CA ARG A 585 23.75 -25.57 -14.97
C ARG A 585 24.38 -25.77 -13.60
N VAL A 586 24.02 -24.90 -12.67
CA VAL A 586 24.55 -24.88 -11.31
C VAL A 586 23.74 -25.84 -10.45
N ALA A 587 24.40 -26.78 -9.75
CA ALA A 587 23.71 -27.65 -8.79
C ALA A 587 23.24 -26.85 -7.57
N THR A 588 22.19 -27.32 -6.90
CA THR A 588 21.67 -26.70 -5.66
C THR A 588 22.27 -27.36 -4.42
N ASN A 589 21.92 -26.87 -3.23
CA ASN A 589 22.47 -27.24 -1.92
C ASN A 589 23.99 -27.04 -1.81
N GLN A 590 24.48 -25.92 -2.32
CA GLN A 590 25.89 -25.57 -2.24
C GLN A 590 26.07 -24.05 -2.11
N ARG A 591 27.29 -23.67 -1.70
CA ARG A 591 27.81 -22.31 -1.77
C ARG A 591 28.61 -22.12 -3.04
N LEU A 592 28.24 -21.14 -3.86
CA LEU A 592 28.91 -20.74 -5.08
C LEU A 592 29.62 -19.41 -4.88
N THR A 593 30.94 -19.38 -5.03
CA THR A 593 31.71 -18.12 -5.06
C THR A 593 31.85 -17.62 -6.49
N ILE A 594 31.43 -16.40 -6.77
CA ILE A 594 31.57 -15.74 -8.07
C ILE A 594 32.49 -14.53 -7.89
N ARG A 595 33.49 -14.39 -8.76
CA ARG A 595 34.54 -13.36 -8.65
C ARG A 595 34.38 -12.31 -9.75
N GLN A 596 34.46 -11.03 -9.39
CA GLN A 596 34.39 -9.92 -10.35
C GLN A 596 35.59 -9.92 -11.32
N SER A 597 36.75 -10.40 -10.88
CA SER A 597 37.95 -10.58 -11.72
C SER A 597 37.75 -11.49 -12.93
N GLU A 598 36.75 -12.38 -12.89
CA GLU A 598 36.40 -13.30 -13.97
C GLU A 598 35.24 -12.77 -14.84
N ALA A 599 34.69 -11.62 -14.48
CA ALA A 599 33.57 -11.00 -15.17
C ALA A 599 33.99 -10.41 -16.52
N VAL A 600 33.07 -10.45 -17.48
CA VAL A 600 33.27 -9.86 -18.81
C VAL A 600 32.50 -8.56 -18.92
N ALA A 601 32.95 -7.67 -19.81
CA ALA A 601 32.16 -6.49 -20.16
C ALA A 601 30.76 -6.93 -20.63
N ALA A 602 29.71 -6.32 -20.08
CA ALA A 602 28.36 -6.63 -20.51
C ALA A 602 28.20 -6.33 -22.00
N ILE A 603 27.84 -7.34 -22.78
CA ILE A 603 27.11 -7.08 -24.02
C ILE A 603 25.70 -6.74 -23.55
N VAL A 604 25.41 -5.46 -23.32
CA VAL A 604 24.04 -5.02 -23.04
C VAL A 604 23.26 -5.23 -24.34
N PRO A 605 22.39 -6.26 -24.47
CA PRO A 605 21.48 -6.27 -25.59
C PRO A 605 20.65 -4.99 -25.47
N LYS A 606 20.64 -4.15 -26.52
CA LYS A 606 19.72 -3.02 -26.54
C LYS A 606 18.32 -3.59 -26.28
N PRO A 607 17.60 -3.12 -25.25
CA PRO A 607 16.22 -3.54 -25.04
C PRO A 607 15.50 -3.38 -26.38
N GLN A 608 14.86 -4.44 -26.87
CA GLN A 608 13.98 -4.26 -28.01
C GLN A 608 12.87 -3.33 -27.53
N PRO A 609 12.66 -2.16 -28.17
CA PRO A 609 11.58 -1.29 -27.77
C PRO A 609 10.27 -2.06 -27.93
N LEU A 610 9.58 -2.31 -26.81
CA LEU A 610 8.21 -2.80 -26.86
C LEU A 610 7.39 -1.70 -27.55
N THR A 611 6.57 -2.11 -28.52
CA THR A 611 5.58 -1.20 -29.10
C THR A 611 4.31 -1.38 -28.27
N PRO A 612 3.97 -0.42 -27.39
CA PRO A 612 2.82 -0.60 -26.52
C PRO A 612 1.52 -0.62 -27.32
N LEU A 613 0.51 -1.31 -26.80
CA LEU A 613 -0.81 -1.38 -27.43
C LEU A 613 -1.48 0.02 -27.50
N PHE A 614 -1.26 0.85 -26.49
CA PHE A 614 -1.76 2.20 -26.37
C PHE A 614 -0.62 3.22 -26.34
N THR A 615 -0.89 4.40 -26.88
CA THR A 615 -0.02 5.57 -26.76
C THR A 615 -0.83 6.72 -26.18
N ASP A 616 -0.33 7.34 -25.11
CA ASP A 616 -0.87 8.59 -24.59
C ASP A 616 -0.69 9.72 -25.63
N VAL A 617 -1.79 10.31 -26.05
CA VAL A 617 -1.85 11.44 -26.99
C VAL A 617 -2.48 12.68 -26.35
N THR A 618 -2.68 12.69 -25.03
CA THR A 618 -3.37 13.76 -24.27
C THR A 618 -2.86 15.15 -24.64
N ASP A 619 -1.54 15.37 -24.61
CA ASP A 619 -0.92 16.67 -24.91
C ASP A 619 -1.05 17.08 -26.39
N ARG A 620 -1.27 16.12 -27.30
CA ARG A 620 -1.52 16.39 -28.71
C ARG A 620 -2.98 16.75 -28.97
N VAL A 621 -3.91 16.06 -28.31
CA VAL A 621 -5.37 16.31 -28.42
C VAL A 621 -5.74 17.64 -27.80
N LYS A 622 -5.15 17.97 -26.64
CA LYS A 622 -5.42 19.20 -25.87
C LYS A 622 -6.92 19.41 -25.60
N LEU A 623 -7.55 18.43 -24.97
CA LEU A 623 -8.92 18.60 -24.47
C LEU A 623 -8.98 19.82 -23.52
N PRO A 624 -9.80 20.85 -23.80
CA PRO A 624 -9.81 22.10 -23.06
C PRO A 624 -10.63 22.00 -21.76
N TYR A 625 -10.48 20.91 -20.99
CA TYR A 625 -11.28 20.63 -19.79
C TYR A 625 -10.39 20.10 -18.65
N VAL A 626 -10.68 20.56 -17.43
CA VAL A 626 -10.08 20.06 -16.17
C VAL A 626 -11.20 20.01 -15.14
N HIS A 627 -11.44 18.83 -14.56
CA HIS A 627 -12.43 18.72 -13.48
C HIS A 627 -11.92 19.39 -12.21
N ARG A 628 -12.79 20.03 -11.45
CA ARG A 628 -12.47 20.66 -10.16
C ARG A 628 -13.62 20.45 -9.20
N GLU A 629 -13.35 19.71 -8.13
CA GLU A 629 -14.33 19.57 -7.06
C GLU A 629 -14.48 20.82 -6.22
N ASN A 630 -15.61 20.86 -5.51
CA ASN A 630 -15.85 21.82 -4.45
C ASN A 630 -15.24 21.35 -3.11
N ASP A 631 -15.22 22.23 -2.11
CA ASP A 631 -14.60 21.97 -0.79
C ASP A 631 -15.58 21.35 0.24
N PHE A 632 -16.73 20.82 -0.18
CA PHE A 632 -17.71 20.21 0.74
C PHE A 632 -17.16 18.90 1.32
N VAL A 633 -17.39 18.71 2.63
CA VAL A 633 -16.93 17.53 3.37
C VAL A 633 -18.13 16.85 4.01
N ASP A 634 -18.55 15.70 3.46
CA ASP A 634 -19.68 14.91 3.98
C ASP A 634 -19.49 14.53 5.47
N PHE A 635 -18.24 14.26 5.90
CA PHE A 635 -17.91 13.89 7.29
C PHE A 635 -18.31 14.96 8.32
N ASP A 636 -18.36 16.24 7.95
CA ASP A 636 -18.79 17.31 8.86
C ASP A 636 -20.29 17.25 9.17
N ARG A 637 -21.04 16.56 8.32
CA ARG A 637 -22.50 16.46 8.40
C ARG A 637 -22.99 15.08 8.83
N GLU A 638 -22.36 14.03 8.32
CA GLU A 638 -22.58 12.64 8.70
C GLU A 638 -21.26 12.06 9.24
N PRO A 639 -20.90 12.26 10.54
CA PRO A 639 -19.57 11.93 11.06
C PRO A 639 -19.13 10.47 10.91
N LEU A 640 -20.08 9.55 10.75
CA LEU A 640 -19.82 8.11 10.62
C LEU A 640 -20.04 7.60 9.18
N ILE A 641 -20.26 8.49 8.19
CA ILE A 641 -20.32 8.08 6.78
C ILE A 641 -18.94 7.56 6.35
N PRO A 642 -18.82 6.39 5.69
CA PRO A 642 -17.52 5.80 5.38
C PRO A 642 -16.77 6.53 4.26
N LYS A 643 -17.47 7.31 3.43
CA LYS A 643 -16.90 7.97 2.24
C LYS A 643 -17.65 9.26 1.88
N LEU A 644 -16.99 10.13 1.14
CA LEU A 644 -17.56 11.31 0.49
C LEU A 644 -18.41 10.88 -0.72
N LEU A 645 -19.63 11.37 -0.79
CA LEU A 645 -20.51 11.15 -1.95
C LEU A 645 -20.56 12.37 -2.87
N SER A 646 -20.13 13.52 -2.37
CA SER A 646 -20.10 14.79 -3.11
C SER A 646 -18.88 14.93 -4.03
N THR A 647 -18.23 13.80 -4.40
CA THR A 647 -17.00 13.78 -5.23
C THR A 647 -16.96 12.65 -6.26
N GLU A 648 -18.13 12.25 -6.78
CA GLU A 648 -18.28 11.04 -7.62
C GLU A 648 -18.07 11.31 -9.11
N GLY A 649 -18.16 12.57 -9.56
CA GLY A 649 -17.90 12.96 -10.96
C GLY A 649 -16.41 13.03 -11.34
N PRO A 650 -16.08 13.25 -12.63
CA PRO A 650 -17.01 13.50 -13.73
C PRO A 650 -17.27 12.28 -14.62
N TYR A 651 -18.51 12.22 -15.12
CA TYR A 651 -18.97 11.27 -16.11
C TYR A 651 -18.90 11.87 -17.52
N LEU A 652 -18.88 11.00 -18.53
CA LEU A 652 -18.77 11.43 -19.92
C LEU A 652 -19.87 10.79 -20.79
N ALA A 653 -20.32 11.51 -21.82
CA ALA A 653 -21.18 10.99 -22.88
C ALA A 653 -20.56 11.27 -24.26
N VAL A 654 -20.82 10.40 -25.23
CA VAL A 654 -20.21 10.43 -26.58
C VAL A 654 -21.29 10.32 -27.66
N ALA A 655 -21.27 11.23 -28.63
CA ALA A 655 -22.09 11.17 -29.85
C ALA A 655 -21.54 12.10 -30.93
N ASP A 656 -21.85 11.86 -32.20
CA ASP A 656 -21.62 12.82 -33.29
C ASP A 656 -22.77 13.84 -33.30
N VAL A 657 -22.59 14.98 -32.61
CA VAL A 657 -23.70 15.92 -32.37
C VAL A 657 -23.94 16.88 -33.54
N ASN A 658 -23.02 16.93 -34.51
CA ASN A 658 -23.07 17.84 -35.64
C ASN A 658 -23.16 17.13 -37.01
N GLY A 659 -23.16 15.79 -37.01
CA GLY A 659 -23.30 14.94 -38.19
C GLY A 659 -22.07 14.91 -39.10
N ASP A 660 -20.88 15.23 -38.60
CA ASP A 660 -19.64 15.27 -39.40
C ASP A 660 -18.91 13.91 -39.49
N GLY A 661 -19.41 12.89 -38.80
CA GLY A 661 -18.87 11.54 -38.73
C GLY A 661 -17.77 11.35 -37.69
N LEU A 662 -17.50 12.35 -36.83
CA LEU A 662 -16.58 12.31 -35.70
C LEU A 662 -17.36 12.33 -34.39
N ASP A 663 -16.87 11.61 -33.39
CA ASP A 663 -17.54 11.61 -32.07
C ASP A 663 -17.12 12.84 -31.25
N ASP A 664 -18.11 13.55 -30.73
CA ASP A 664 -18.00 14.66 -29.78
C ASP A 664 -18.20 14.18 -28.34
N LEU A 665 -17.86 15.04 -27.36
CA LEU A 665 -17.87 14.66 -25.94
C LEU A 665 -18.64 15.67 -25.10
N PHE A 666 -19.49 15.19 -24.21
CA PHE A 666 -19.93 15.96 -23.05
C PHE A 666 -19.21 15.42 -21.81
N ILE A 667 -18.61 16.31 -21.01
CA ILE A 667 -18.02 15.97 -19.71
C ILE A 667 -18.74 16.77 -18.64
N GLY A 668 -19.32 16.06 -17.67
CA GLY A 668 -20.07 16.66 -16.57
C GLY A 668 -19.19 17.49 -15.63
N GLY A 669 -19.73 18.56 -15.06
CA GLY A 669 -19.06 19.38 -14.04
C GLY A 669 -19.43 18.99 -12.61
N ALA A 670 -18.51 19.22 -11.68
CA ALA A 670 -18.84 19.23 -10.25
C ALA A 670 -19.75 20.42 -9.91
N ARG A 671 -20.33 20.44 -8.72
CA ARG A 671 -21.01 21.65 -8.23
C ARG A 671 -20.11 22.88 -8.35
N ASP A 672 -20.71 23.96 -8.81
CA ASP A 672 -20.10 25.25 -9.12
C ASP A 672 -19.16 25.25 -10.35
N GLN A 673 -19.05 24.13 -11.08
CA GLN A 673 -18.40 23.99 -12.39
C GLN A 673 -19.43 23.56 -13.44
N PRO A 674 -19.59 24.27 -14.58
CA PRO A 674 -20.47 23.79 -15.63
C PRO A 674 -19.89 22.55 -16.33
N GLY A 675 -20.77 21.66 -16.78
CA GLY A 675 -20.42 20.66 -17.79
C GLY A 675 -19.98 21.32 -19.10
N GLU A 676 -19.21 20.59 -19.92
CA GLU A 676 -18.65 21.13 -21.16
C GLU A 676 -18.87 20.18 -22.34
N LEU A 677 -19.51 20.70 -23.39
CA LEU A 677 -19.60 20.06 -24.70
C LEU A 677 -18.36 20.40 -25.52
N LEU A 678 -17.67 19.37 -26.00
CA LEU A 678 -16.40 19.42 -26.70
C LEU A 678 -16.58 18.82 -28.09
N ILE A 679 -16.57 19.68 -29.10
CA ILE A 679 -16.73 19.32 -30.51
C ILE A 679 -15.38 18.94 -31.11
N GLN A 680 -15.29 17.74 -31.65
CA GLN A 680 -14.10 17.24 -32.34
C GLN A 680 -13.88 18.03 -33.62
N GLN A 681 -12.63 18.35 -33.91
CA GLN A 681 -12.21 19.00 -35.14
C GLN A 681 -11.56 17.98 -36.08
N PRO A 682 -11.58 18.18 -37.41
CA PRO A 682 -10.97 17.25 -38.37
C PRO A 682 -9.46 17.03 -38.22
N ASP A 683 -8.77 17.85 -37.43
CA ASP A 683 -7.36 17.71 -37.08
C ASP A 683 -7.12 16.92 -35.77
N GLY A 684 -8.20 16.46 -35.14
CA GLY A 684 -8.21 15.64 -33.93
C GLY A 684 -8.09 16.43 -32.62
N ARG A 685 -8.20 17.77 -32.64
CA ARG A 685 -8.38 18.62 -31.46
C ARG A 685 -9.86 18.77 -31.09
N PHE A 686 -10.14 19.31 -29.91
CA PHE A 686 -11.50 19.60 -29.45
C PHE A 686 -11.68 21.08 -29.15
N VAL A 687 -12.88 21.60 -29.41
CA VAL A 687 -13.28 22.97 -29.07
C VAL A 687 -14.57 22.96 -28.29
N SER A 688 -14.66 23.80 -27.27
CA SER A 688 -15.86 23.91 -26.47
C SER A 688 -17.00 24.60 -27.24
N SER A 689 -18.22 24.08 -27.12
CA SER A 689 -19.45 24.66 -27.68
C SER A 689 -20.47 24.96 -26.58
N ASP A 690 -21.45 25.82 -26.90
CA ASP A 690 -22.63 26.14 -26.09
C ASP A 690 -22.41 26.46 -24.60
N ARG A 691 -21.23 27.01 -24.26
CA ARG A 691 -20.86 27.32 -22.88
C ARG A 691 -21.93 28.08 -22.10
N GLY A 692 -22.63 29.02 -22.74
CA GLY A 692 -23.68 29.81 -22.09
C GLY A 692 -24.87 28.98 -21.60
N VAL A 693 -25.18 27.86 -22.26
CA VAL A 693 -26.28 26.97 -21.89
C VAL A 693 -25.92 26.20 -20.62
N PHE A 694 -24.74 25.57 -20.60
CA PHE A 694 -24.26 24.80 -19.44
C PHE A 694 -23.86 25.68 -18.24
N GLU A 695 -23.35 26.89 -18.47
CA GLU A 695 -23.02 27.86 -17.41
C GLU A 695 -24.23 28.18 -16.52
N SER A 696 -25.43 28.20 -17.11
CA SER A 696 -26.66 28.47 -16.36
C SER A 696 -27.01 27.40 -15.32
N ASP A 697 -26.46 26.19 -15.48
CA ASP A 697 -26.70 25.02 -14.65
C ASP A 697 -25.50 24.61 -13.80
N ARG A 698 -24.45 25.45 -13.72
CA ARG A 698 -23.24 25.17 -12.94
C ARG A 698 -23.48 24.91 -11.45
N VAL A 699 -24.67 25.21 -10.92
CA VAL A 699 -25.00 24.97 -9.50
C VAL A 699 -25.24 23.49 -9.21
N SER A 700 -25.57 22.70 -10.23
CA SER A 700 -25.77 21.26 -10.14
C SER A 700 -24.45 20.51 -10.26
N GLU A 701 -24.38 19.32 -9.67
CA GLU A 701 -23.33 18.34 -9.94
C GLU A 701 -23.82 17.33 -11.00
N ASP A 702 -23.00 17.05 -12.01
CA ASP A 702 -23.34 16.17 -13.13
C ASP A 702 -22.80 14.75 -12.89
N LEU A 703 -23.66 13.83 -12.42
CA LEU A 703 -23.26 12.45 -12.06
C LEU A 703 -23.62 11.38 -13.11
N GLY A 704 -24.26 11.79 -14.21
CA GLY A 704 -24.56 10.91 -15.34
C GLY A 704 -24.99 11.70 -16.57
N ALA A 705 -24.71 11.16 -17.75
CA ALA A 705 -25.14 11.76 -19.00
C ALA A 705 -25.31 10.71 -20.10
N VAL A 706 -26.25 10.93 -21.02
CA VAL A 706 -26.44 10.10 -22.21
C VAL A 706 -26.90 10.95 -23.39
N PHE A 707 -26.41 10.61 -24.58
CA PHE A 707 -26.90 11.16 -25.83
C PHE A 707 -27.86 10.18 -26.51
N PHE A 708 -29.00 10.67 -27.01
CA PHE A 708 -30.01 9.90 -27.75
C PHE A 708 -30.97 10.85 -28.48
N ASP A 709 -31.76 10.36 -29.43
CA ASP A 709 -32.80 11.15 -30.11
C ASP A 709 -34.06 11.21 -29.25
N ALA A 710 -34.33 12.35 -28.61
CA ALA A 710 -35.44 12.49 -27.68
C ALA A 710 -36.75 12.92 -28.36
N ASP A 711 -36.68 13.74 -29.40
CA ASP A 711 -37.87 14.29 -30.08
C ASP A 711 -38.14 13.75 -31.49
N GLY A 712 -37.39 12.72 -31.89
CA GLY A 712 -37.61 11.95 -33.11
C GLY A 712 -37.12 12.66 -34.37
N ASP A 713 -36.29 13.68 -34.23
CA ASP A 713 -35.75 14.47 -35.35
C ASP A 713 -34.48 13.87 -35.97
N GLY A 714 -33.93 12.81 -35.37
CA GLY A 714 -32.73 12.11 -35.79
C GLY A 714 -31.43 12.75 -35.32
N HIS A 715 -31.48 13.73 -34.41
CA HIS A 715 -30.31 14.38 -33.83
C HIS A 715 -30.09 13.92 -32.38
N PRO A 716 -28.85 13.66 -31.96
CA PRO A 716 -28.60 13.27 -30.58
C PRO A 716 -28.77 14.48 -29.65
N ASP A 717 -29.78 14.38 -28.80
CA ASP A 717 -30.07 15.23 -27.65
C ASP A 717 -29.32 14.75 -26.41
N LEU A 718 -29.18 15.62 -25.41
CA LEU A 718 -28.41 15.33 -24.20
C LEU A 718 -29.29 15.34 -22.96
N TYR A 719 -29.30 14.24 -22.22
CA TYR A 719 -29.85 14.17 -20.86
C TYR A 719 -28.71 14.13 -19.84
N VAL A 720 -28.79 14.95 -18.80
CA VAL A 720 -27.82 15.05 -17.71
C VAL A 720 -28.52 14.83 -16.37
N VAL A 721 -28.01 13.86 -15.61
CA VAL A 721 -28.47 13.52 -14.26
C VAL A 721 -27.78 14.43 -13.25
N SER A 722 -28.58 15.02 -12.37
CA SER A 722 -28.11 15.84 -11.26
C SER A 722 -27.93 14.99 -9.98
N GLY A 723 -26.82 15.20 -9.27
CA GLY A 723 -26.47 14.42 -8.10
C GLY A 723 -25.85 15.23 -6.95
N GLY A 724 -25.14 14.54 -6.06
CA GLY A 724 -24.40 15.14 -4.94
C GLY A 724 -25.09 14.99 -3.57
N ASN A 725 -24.30 15.03 -2.50
CA ASN A 725 -24.77 14.93 -1.11
C ASN A 725 -24.69 16.26 -0.35
N GLU A 726 -24.17 17.31 -0.99
CA GLU A 726 -24.04 18.66 -0.46
C GLU A 726 -25.35 19.48 -0.51
N PHE A 727 -26.37 18.96 -1.21
CA PHE A 727 -27.68 19.59 -1.38
C PHE A 727 -28.70 19.13 -0.33
N SER A 728 -29.71 19.97 -0.07
CA SER A 728 -30.91 19.54 0.66
C SER A 728 -31.84 18.74 -0.24
N SER A 729 -32.66 17.84 0.33
CA SER A 729 -33.59 16.94 -0.38
C SER A 729 -34.72 17.57 -1.21
N MET A 730 -34.75 18.89 -1.35
CA MET A 730 -35.66 19.63 -2.26
C MET A 730 -34.93 20.76 -3.01
N SER A 731 -33.61 20.63 -3.16
CA SER A 731 -32.80 21.62 -3.85
C SER A 731 -33.11 21.60 -5.35
N PRO A 732 -33.43 22.73 -6.00
CA PRO A 732 -33.58 22.79 -7.46
C PRO A 732 -32.33 22.38 -8.22
N ALA A 733 -31.16 22.37 -7.57
CA ALA A 733 -29.92 21.87 -8.17
C ALA A 733 -29.94 20.36 -8.43
N LEU A 734 -30.85 19.62 -7.79
CA LEU A 734 -31.04 18.17 -8.00
C LEU A 734 -31.96 17.86 -9.19
N GLN A 735 -32.53 18.85 -9.87
CA GLN A 735 -33.37 18.61 -11.04
C GLN A 735 -32.51 18.19 -12.24
N ASP A 736 -32.83 17.04 -12.83
CA ASP A 736 -32.25 16.56 -14.09
C ASP A 736 -32.53 17.51 -15.25
N ARG A 737 -31.68 17.46 -16.29
CA ARG A 737 -31.67 18.44 -17.39
C ARG A 737 -31.68 17.73 -18.74
N LEU A 738 -32.61 18.15 -19.62
CA LEU A 738 -32.67 17.75 -21.02
C LEU A 738 -32.28 18.93 -21.90
N TYR A 739 -31.40 18.72 -22.87
CA TYR A 739 -30.98 19.69 -23.86
C TYR A 739 -31.22 19.14 -25.26
N LEU A 740 -31.98 19.88 -26.06
CA LEU A 740 -32.34 19.51 -27.42
C LEU A 740 -31.34 20.11 -28.41
N ASN A 741 -30.86 19.29 -29.35
CA ASN A 741 -29.87 19.63 -30.37
C ASN A 741 -30.56 20.11 -31.66
N ASP A 742 -29.91 20.95 -32.45
CA ASP A 742 -30.37 21.38 -33.78
C ASP A 742 -29.72 20.60 -34.94
N GLY A 743 -28.99 19.53 -34.61
CA GLY A 743 -28.21 18.71 -35.55
C GLY A 743 -26.89 19.34 -35.98
N ARG A 744 -26.51 20.50 -35.43
CA ARG A 744 -25.23 21.19 -35.70
C ARG A 744 -24.36 21.32 -34.46
N GLY A 745 -24.74 20.65 -33.37
CA GLY A 745 -24.08 20.75 -32.07
C GLY A 745 -24.41 22.08 -31.37
N HIS A 746 -25.60 22.64 -31.62
CA HIS A 746 -26.16 23.75 -30.84
C HIS A 746 -27.33 23.28 -29.99
N PHE A 747 -27.14 23.33 -28.67
CA PHE A 747 -28.10 22.85 -27.69
C PHE A 747 -28.96 23.97 -27.13
N ARG A 748 -30.23 23.65 -26.85
CA ARG A 748 -31.13 24.47 -26.04
C ARG A 748 -31.70 23.66 -24.90
N LYS A 749 -31.75 24.22 -23.70
CA LYS A 749 -32.39 23.54 -22.57
C LYS A 749 -33.90 23.41 -22.79
N ALA A 750 -34.43 22.20 -22.65
CA ALA A 750 -35.85 21.93 -22.68
C ALA A 750 -36.46 22.22 -21.30
N THR A 751 -37.50 23.05 -21.26
CA THR A 751 -38.16 23.44 -20.01
C THR A 751 -39.54 22.81 -19.94
N ALA A 752 -39.84 22.10 -18.85
CA ALA A 752 -41.09 21.35 -18.62
C ALA A 752 -41.27 20.05 -19.43
N ASN A 753 -40.20 19.58 -20.08
CA ASN A 753 -40.15 18.28 -20.77
C ASN A 753 -39.90 17.09 -19.82
N LEU A 754 -39.41 17.36 -18.61
CA LEU A 754 -39.12 16.36 -17.57
C LEU A 754 -40.09 16.52 -16.40
N PRO A 755 -40.40 15.42 -15.68
CA PRO A 755 -41.13 15.51 -14.42
C PRO A 755 -40.34 16.34 -13.40
N SER A 756 -41.05 17.08 -12.55
CA SER A 756 -40.40 17.79 -11.45
C SER A 756 -39.94 16.78 -10.40
N GLU A 757 -38.63 16.78 -10.14
CA GLU A 757 -38.01 15.87 -9.20
C GLU A 757 -36.85 16.56 -8.46
N TYR A 758 -36.44 15.97 -7.34
CA TYR A 758 -35.40 16.49 -6.44
C TYR A 758 -34.56 15.33 -5.90
N ILE A 759 -34.22 14.39 -6.79
CA ILE A 759 -33.54 13.15 -6.48
C ILE A 759 -32.05 13.38 -6.73
N SER A 760 -31.20 12.97 -5.78
CA SER A 760 -29.78 12.85 -6.10
C SER A 760 -29.57 11.56 -6.89
N GLY A 761 -29.45 11.69 -8.21
CA GLY A 761 -29.20 10.59 -9.13
C GLY A 761 -27.72 10.26 -9.32
N SER A 762 -27.45 9.19 -10.05
CA SER A 762 -26.12 8.85 -10.57
C SER A 762 -26.18 8.59 -12.07
N ARG A 763 -26.58 7.39 -12.47
CA ARG A 763 -26.53 6.93 -13.86
C ARG A 763 -27.87 7.05 -14.57
N VAL A 764 -27.80 7.31 -15.88
CA VAL A 764 -28.91 7.18 -16.82
C VAL A 764 -28.52 6.22 -17.95
N VAL A 765 -29.46 5.36 -18.36
CA VAL A 765 -29.32 4.52 -19.55
C VAL A 765 -30.56 4.61 -20.42
N ALA A 766 -30.33 4.71 -21.73
CA ALA A 766 -31.37 4.94 -22.74
C ALA A 766 -31.64 3.67 -23.57
N ALA A 767 -32.91 3.34 -23.78
CA ALA A 767 -33.35 2.25 -24.65
C ALA A 767 -34.84 2.37 -24.97
N ASP A 768 -35.26 1.90 -26.14
CA ASP A 768 -36.66 1.58 -26.45
C ASP A 768 -37.01 0.28 -25.70
N TYR A 769 -37.42 0.38 -24.44
CA TYR A 769 -37.64 -0.80 -23.58
C TYR A 769 -39.05 -1.38 -23.78
N ASP A 770 -40.01 -0.61 -24.26
CA ASP A 770 -41.39 -1.07 -24.46
C ASP A 770 -41.72 -1.46 -25.90
N GLY A 771 -40.84 -1.13 -26.85
CA GLY A 771 -40.89 -1.51 -28.25
C GLY A 771 -41.79 -0.62 -29.10
N ASP A 772 -42.08 0.61 -28.65
CA ASP A 772 -42.92 1.55 -29.38
C ASP A 772 -42.16 2.40 -30.42
N GLY A 773 -40.82 2.36 -30.37
CA GLY A 773 -39.91 3.01 -31.31
C GLY A 773 -39.33 4.34 -30.81
N ASP A 774 -39.80 4.83 -29.66
CA ASP A 774 -39.26 6.01 -28.98
C ASP A 774 -38.21 5.58 -27.95
N ILE A 775 -37.17 6.40 -27.74
CA ILE A 775 -36.13 6.08 -26.77
C ILE A 775 -36.55 6.54 -25.37
N ASP A 776 -36.66 5.58 -24.45
CA ASP A 776 -36.97 5.80 -23.04
C ASP A 776 -35.72 5.79 -22.14
N LEU A 777 -35.89 6.12 -20.86
CA LEU A 777 -34.80 6.22 -19.89
C LEU A 777 -35.06 5.46 -18.59
N PHE A 778 -34.01 4.83 -18.06
CA PHE A 778 -33.91 4.52 -16.64
C PHE A 778 -32.91 5.47 -15.97
N VAL A 779 -33.31 6.09 -14.86
CA VAL A 779 -32.50 6.98 -14.03
C VAL A 779 -32.36 6.40 -12.63
N GLY A 780 -31.13 6.07 -12.24
CA GLY A 780 -30.82 5.47 -10.94
C GLY A 780 -30.68 6.50 -9.83
N GLY A 781 -31.39 6.31 -8.71
CA GLY A 781 -31.20 7.09 -7.49
C GLY A 781 -29.90 6.69 -6.78
N ARG A 782 -29.07 7.67 -6.43
CA ARG A 782 -27.75 7.43 -5.84
C ARG A 782 -27.74 7.45 -4.33
N VAL A 783 -28.32 8.51 -3.74
CA VAL A 783 -28.37 8.73 -2.29
C VAL A 783 -29.60 9.57 -1.93
N VAL A 784 -30.14 9.36 -0.73
CA VAL A 784 -31.05 10.35 -0.12
C VAL A 784 -30.16 11.35 0.63
N PRO A 785 -30.12 12.64 0.23
CA PRO A 785 -29.17 13.58 0.82
C PRO A 785 -29.19 13.57 2.35
N TRP A 786 -28.00 13.46 2.93
CA TRP A 786 -27.72 13.40 4.38
C TRP A 786 -28.26 12.17 5.11
N ARG A 787 -28.55 11.09 4.37
CA ARG A 787 -29.07 9.83 4.90
C ARG A 787 -28.45 8.64 4.17
N TYR A 788 -27.12 8.56 4.11
CA TYR A 788 -26.44 7.44 3.45
C TYR A 788 -26.91 6.09 4.00
N GLY A 789 -27.19 5.16 3.10
CA GLY A 789 -27.75 3.84 3.39
C GLY A 789 -29.28 3.76 3.41
N ALA A 790 -30.02 4.85 3.22
CA ALA A 790 -31.44 4.81 2.86
C ALA A 790 -31.63 4.46 1.36
N ASP A 791 -32.77 3.86 0.98
CA ASP A 791 -33.08 3.57 -0.43
C ASP A 791 -33.56 4.86 -1.14
N PRO A 792 -32.76 5.45 -2.06
CA PRO A 792 -33.21 6.57 -2.88
C PRO A 792 -34.31 6.14 -3.86
N GLN A 793 -34.98 7.13 -4.46
CA GLN A 793 -35.94 6.88 -5.52
C GLN A 793 -35.20 6.73 -6.85
N SER A 794 -35.57 5.72 -7.65
CA SER A 794 -35.16 5.59 -9.06
C SER A 794 -36.38 5.79 -9.97
N MET A 795 -36.15 6.18 -11.22
CA MET A 795 -37.21 6.49 -12.20
C MET A 795 -37.06 5.68 -13.48
N LEU A 796 -38.19 5.24 -14.03
CA LEU A 796 -38.38 4.77 -15.38
C LEU A 796 -39.23 5.82 -16.10
N LEU A 797 -38.60 6.52 -17.05
CA LEU A 797 -39.19 7.63 -17.78
C LEU A 797 -39.56 7.16 -19.18
N GLN A 798 -40.86 7.21 -19.48
CA GLN A 798 -41.38 6.91 -20.82
C GLN A 798 -41.41 8.19 -21.65
N ASN A 799 -40.88 8.14 -22.87
CA ASN A 799 -40.92 9.22 -23.85
C ASN A 799 -42.21 9.13 -24.69
N ASP A 800 -42.66 10.26 -25.23
CA ASP A 800 -43.83 10.32 -26.13
C ASP A 800 -43.45 10.54 -27.61
N GLY A 801 -42.17 10.39 -27.93
CA GLY A 801 -41.60 10.65 -29.25
C GLY A 801 -41.44 12.12 -29.59
N HIS A 802 -41.74 13.04 -28.66
CA HIS A 802 -41.58 14.49 -28.81
C HIS A 802 -40.71 15.09 -27.70
N GLY A 803 -39.96 14.24 -27.00
CA GLY A 803 -39.06 14.60 -25.92
C GLY A 803 -39.81 14.99 -24.66
N HIS A 804 -41.08 14.58 -24.45
CA HIS A 804 -41.78 14.75 -23.19
C HIS A 804 -41.80 13.44 -22.39
N PHE A 805 -41.21 13.48 -21.20
CA PHE A 805 -41.03 12.30 -20.37
C PHE A 805 -42.05 12.23 -19.24
N THR A 806 -42.58 11.02 -19.01
CA THR A 806 -43.46 10.72 -17.86
C THR A 806 -42.83 9.65 -16.99
N ASP A 807 -42.78 9.87 -15.67
CA ASP A 807 -42.40 8.83 -14.70
C ASP A 807 -43.50 7.76 -14.60
N VAL A 808 -43.23 6.59 -15.18
CA VAL A 808 -44.12 5.43 -15.21
C VAL A 808 -43.69 4.34 -14.22
N THR A 809 -42.69 4.61 -13.36
CA THR A 809 -42.08 3.61 -12.46
C THR A 809 -43.11 2.90 -11.59
N ALA A 810 -44.02 3.65 -10.96
CA ALA A 810 -45.03 3.07 -10.08
C ALA A 810 -46.01 2.13 -10.82
N GLN A 811 -46.15 2.31 -12.12
CA GLN A 811 -47.09 1.56 -12.97
C GLN A 811 -46.42 0.33 -13.57
N LEU A 812 -45.21 0.50 -14.14
CA LEU A 812 -44.52 -0.54 -14.91
C LEU A 812 -43.46 -1.31 -14.11
N ALA A 813 -42.90 -0.71 -13.06
CA ALA A 813 -41.75 -1.25 -12.32
C ALA A 813 -41.76 -0.86 -10.82
N PRO A 814 -42.81 -1.17 -10.03
CA PRO A 814 -42.93 -0.68 -8.66
C PRO A 814 -41.79 -1.14 -7.72
N GLU A 815 -41.18 -2.30 -7.99
CA GLU A 815 -40.01 -2.79 -7.24
C GLU A 815 -38.70 -2.06 -7.59
N LEU A 816 -38.66 -1.37 -8.73
CA LEU A 816 -37.50 -0.57 -9.17
C LEU A 816 -37.43 0.79 -8.45
N ALA A 817 -38.58 1.32 -8.03
CA ALA A 817 -38.71 2.67 -7.46
C ALA A 817 -37.81 2.91 -6.24
N ARG A 818 -37.47 1.87 -5.47
CA ARG A 818 -36.53 1.91 -4.34
C ARG A 818 -35.63 0.68 -4.33
N VAL A 819 -34.99 0.41 -5.46
CA VAL A 819 -34.14 -0.78 -5.66
C VAL A 819 -32.87 -0.77 -4.79
N GLY A 820 -32.35 0.41 -4.45
CA GLY A 820 -31.12 0.59 -3.67
C GLY A 820 -30.36 1.84 -4.07
N MET A 821 -29.11 1.97 -3.62
CA MET A 821 -28.21 3.07 -3.96
C MET A 821 -27.48 2.76 -5.28
N VAL A 822 -28.10 3.11 -6.40
CA VAL A 822 -27.67 2.76 -7.75
C VAL A 822 -26.40 3.51 -8.14
N THR A 823 -25.47 2.82 -8.79
CA THR A 823 -24.22 3.40 -9.33
C THR A 823 -24.09 3.20 -10.83
N ASP A 824 -24.67 2.12 -11.37
CA ASP A 824 -24.67 1.82 -12.80
C ASP A 824 -25.80 0.86 -13.19
N ALA A 825 -26.14 0.84 -14.48
CA ALA A 825 -27.13 -0.08 -15.03
C ALA A 825 -26.85 -0.35 -16.52
N VAL A 826 -27.38 -1.44 -17.05
CA VAL A 826 -27.34 -1.76 -18.49
C VAL A 826 -28.65 -2.40 -18.94
N TRP A 827 -29.07 -2.05 -20.16
CA TRP A 827 -30.15 -2.73 -20.88
C TRP A 827 -29.58 -3.89 -21.69
N GLN A 828 -30.13 -5.08 -21.52
CA GLN A 828 -29.65 -6.28 -22.20
C GLN A 828 -30.75 -7.34 -22.23
N ASP A 829 -30.90 -8.03 -23.36
CA ASP A 829 -31.71 -9.26 -23.43
C ASP A 829 -30.95 -10.38 -22.70
N VAL A 830 -31.35 -10.68 -21.46
CA VAL A 830 -30.62 -11.62 -20.58
C VAL A 830 -31.07 -13.06 -20.80
N ASP A 831 -32.35 -13.27 -21.08
CA ASP A 831 -32.94 -14.59 -21.28
C ASP A 831 -33.06 -15.01 -22.76
N GLY A 832 -32.69 -14.12 -23.68
CA GLY A 832 -32.63 -14.40 -25.13
C GLY A 832 -34.00 -14.36 -25.80
N ASP A 833 -34.98 -13.68 -25.21
CA ASP A 833 -36.35 -13.64 -25.71
C ASP A 833 -36.65 -12.45 -26.66
N GLY A 834 -35.63 -11.64 -26.92
CA GLY A 834 -35.66 -10.49 -27.82
C GLY A 834 -36.16 -9.20 -27.17
N ARG A 835 -36.49 -9.19 -25.88
CA ARG A 835 -36.84 -7.97 -25.13
C ARG A 835 -35.68 -7.56 -24.24
N LEU A 836 -35.52 -6.25 -24.06
CA LEU A 836 -34.45 -5.72 -23.20
C LEU A 836 -34.87 -5.83 -21.74
N ASP A 837 -34.07 -6.53 -20.94
CA ASP A 837 -34.13 -6.55 -19.49
C ASP A 837 -33.20 -5.47 -18.91
N LEU A 838 -33.50 -5.03 -17.68
CA LEU A 838 -32.67 -4.06 -16.97
C LEU A 838 -31.82 -4.76 -15.90
N VAL A 839 -30.50 -4.60 -15.97
CA VAL A 839 -29.59 -5.04 -14.91
C VAL A 839 -29.07 -3.83 -14.15
N VAL A 840 -29.28 -3.81 -12.84
CA VAL A 840 -28.94 -2.68 -11.96
C VAL A 840 -27.93 -3.11 -10.91
N VAL A 841 -26.91 -2.29 -10.71
CA VAL A 841 -25.90 -2.46 -9.66
C VAL A 841 -25.76 -1.20 -8.82
N GLY A 842 -25.31 -1.38 -7.58
CA GLY A 842 -25.22 -0.30 -6.62
C GLY A 842 -24.55 -0.70 -5.32
N GLU A 843 -24.38 0.27 -4.43
CA GLU A 843 -23.81 0.03 -3.13
C GLU A 843 -24.80 -0.66 -2.19
N TRP A 844 -24.29 -1.68 -1.48
CA TRP A 844 -25.02 -2.52 -0.51
C TRP A 844 -26.19 -3.32 -1.08
N MET A 845 -26.39 -3.33 -2.39
CA MET A 845 -27.44 -4.08 -3.06
C MET A 845 -26.85 -5.24 -3.88
N PRO A 846 -27.60 -6.34 -4.06
CA PRO A 846 -27.18 -7.39 -4.98
C PRO A 846 -27.27 -6.89 -6.42
N ILE A 847 -26.50 -7.50 -7.32
CA ILE A 847 -26.70 -7.39 -8.76
C ILE A 847 -28.14 -7.84 -9.05
N THR A 848 -28.98 -6.92 -9.52
CA THR A 848 -30.42 -7.14 -9.61
C THR A 848 -30.86 -7.09 -11.07
N ILE A 849 -31.58 -8.12 -11.51
CA ILE A 849 -32.11 -8.24 -12.87
C ILE A 849 -33.62 -8.00 -12.83
N PHE A 850 -34.11 -7.13 -13.68
CA PHE A 850 -35.52 -6.89 -13.92
C PHE A 850 -35.89 -7.38 -15.31
N HIS A 851 -36.65 -8.47 -15.36
CA HIS A 851 -37.14 -9.05 -16.59
C HIS A 851 -38.25 -8.22 -17.21
N ASN A 852 -38.19 -8.03 -18.52
CA ASN A 852 -39.24 -7.37 -19.28
C ASN A 852 -40.34 -8.35 -19.67
N ALA A 853 -41.44 -8.32 -18.92
CA ALA A 853 -42.62 -9.16 -19.14
C ALA A 853 -43.48 -8.74 -20.36
N GLY A 854 -43.02 -7.76 -21.14
CA GLY A 854 -43.70 -7.21 -22.31
C GLY A 854 -44.42 -5.88 -22.04
N GLY A 855 -44.51 -5.03 -23.07
CA GLY A 855 -45.09 -3.67 -22.98
C GLY A 855 -44.38 -2.79 -21.94
N GLY A 856 -43.06 -2.99 -21.80
CA GLY A 856 -42.21 -2.26 -20.86
C GLY A 856 -42.38 -2.59 -19.37
N LYS A 857 -43.20 -3.61 -19.04
CA LYS A 857 -43.39 -4.00 -17.63
C LYS A 857 -42.17 -4.76 -17.10
N LEU A 858 -41.49 -4.18 -16.13
CA LEU A 858 -40.29 -4.74 -15.50
C LEU A 858 -40.64 -5.47 -14.20
N VAL A 859 -40.21 -6.73 -14.09
CA VAL A 859 -40.43 -7.59 -12.92
C VAL A 859 -39.10 -8.04 -12.37
N ARG A 860 -38.87 -7.82 -11.07
CA ARG A 860 -37.63 -8.26 -10.42
C ARG A 860 -37.53 -9.78 -10.44
N LEU A 861 -36.41 -10.30 -10.92
CA LEU A 861 -36.11 -11.73 -10.85
C LEU A 861 -35.40 -12.08 -9.54
N ASN A 862 -35.72 -13.26 -9.01
CA ASN A 862 -34.87 -13.93 -8.05
C ASN A 862 -33.87 -14.81 -8.81
N THR A 863 -32.65 -14.30 -8.99
CA THR A 863 -31.65 -14.92 -9.86
C THR A 863 -30.68 -15.79 -9.04
N PRO A 864 -30.68 -17.12 -9.22
CA PRO A 864 -29.79 -18.00 -8.48
C PRO A 864 -28.32 -17.67 -8.71
N GLY A 865 -27.55 -17.58 -7.62
CA GLY A 865 -26.13 -17.21 -7.62
C GLY A 865 -25.87 -15.72 -7.45
N LEU A 866 -26.90 -14.86 -7.50
CA LEU A 866 -26.78 -13.41 -7.28
C LEU A 866 -27.46 -12.93 -5.99
N GLU A 867 -28.16 -13.79 -5.24
CA GLU A 867 -28.94 -13.38 -4.06
C GLU A 867 -28.07 -12.80 -2.94
N GLN A 868 -26.82 -13.28 -2.81
CA GLN A 868 -25.82 -12.77 -1.87
C GLN A 868 -24.67 -12.05 -2.60
N SER A 869 -24.98 -11.40 -3.72
CA SER A 869 -24.00 -10.60 -4.47
C SER A 869 -23.83 -9.17 -3.93
N ASN A 870 -24.34 -8.83 -2.75
CA ASN A 870 -24.21 -7.46 -2.24
C ASN A 870 -22.74 -7.04 -2.12
N GLY A 871 -22.41 -5.89 -2.68
CA GLY A 871 -21.09 -5.29 -2.65
C GLY A 871 -21.18 -3.76 -2.72
N TRP A 872 -20.06 -3.08 -2.94
CA TRP A 872 -20.04 -1.66 -3.30
C TRP A 872 -19.77 -1.56 -4.79
N TRP A 873 -20.74 -2.04 -5.58
CA TRP A 873 -20.64 -2.05 -7.03
C TRP A 873 -20.62 -0.63 -7.56
N ASN A 874 -19.74 -0.37 -8.50
CA ASN A 874 -19.51 0.96 -9.08
C ASN A 874 -19.83 1.01 -10.58
N ARG A 875 -19.65 -0.11 -11.29
CA ARG A 875 -19.82 -0.21 -12.75
C ARG A 875 -20.25 -1.58 -13.22
N ILE A 876 -20.93 -1.64 -14.35
CA ILE A 876 -21.28 -2.89 -15.04
C ILE A 876 -21.13 -2.76 -16.54
N VAL A 877 -20.55 -3.78 -17.18
CA VAL A 877 -20.52 -3.92 -18.65
C VAL A 877 -21.00 -5.31 -19.05
N ALA A 878 -21.83 -5.38 -20.08
CA ALA A 878 -22.31 -6.63 -20.67
C ALA A 878 -21.41 -7.08 -21.83
N GLY A 879 -21.27 -8.39 -22.01
CA GLY A 879 -20.52 -8.95 -23.14
C GLY A 879 -20.50 -10.47 -23.16
N ASP A 880 -20.08 -11.06 -24.29
CA ASP A 880 -19.79 -12.50 -24.36
C ASP A 880 -18.33 -12.75 -23.96
N PHE A 881 -18.09 -12.98 -22.68
CA PHE A 881 -16.74 -13.23 -22.16
C PHE A 881 -16.37 -14.72 -22.19
N THR A 882 -17.34 -15.61 -22.42
CA THR A 882 -17.19 -17.07 -22.37
C THR A 882 -17.28 -17.77 -23.73
N GLY A 883 -17.43 -17.01 -24.82
CA GLY A 883 -17.39 -17.53 -26.19
C GLY A 883 -18.60 -18.41 -26.51
N HIS A 884 -19.71 -18.16 -25.83
CA HIS A 884 -20.95 -18.89 -25.97
C HIS A 884 -21.97 -18.16 -26.86
N GLY A 885 -21.64 -16.95 -27.33
CA GLY A 885 -22.32 -16.24 -28.39
C GLY A 885 -21.88 -16.74 -29.76
N GLY A 886 -22.72 -17.57 -30.37
CA GLY A 886 -22.60 -17.88 -31.79
C GLY A 886 -22.81 -16.61 -32.63
N GLY A 887 -22.04 -16.50 -33.70
CA GLY A 887 -22.21 -15.42 -34.67
C GLY A 887 -23.58 -15.53 -35.36
N ARG A 888 -24.40 -14.48 -35.21
CA ARG A 888 -25.65 -14.23 -35.97
C ARG A 888 -26.62 -15.43 -36.02
N GLY A 889 -27.48 -15.54 -35.00
CA GLY A 889 -28.79 -16.19 -35.13
C GLY A 889 -29.15 -17.22 -34.06
N ASP A 890 -28.25 -17.50 -33.12
CA ASP A 890 -28.44 -18.35 -31.95
C ASP A 890 -28.26 -17.48 -30.70
N GLY A 891 -29.37 -17.10 -30.05
CA GLY A 891 -29.41 -16.18 -28.89
C GLY A 891 -28.33 -16.47 -27.85
N GLY A 892 -27.20 -15.78 -27.98
CA GLY A 892 -25.99 -16.00 -27.21
C GLY A 892 -26.21 -15.64 -25.74
N ARG A 893 -25.52 -16.34 -24.84
CA ARG A 893 -25.55 -16.03 -23.40
C ARG A 893 -24.73 -14.77 -23.15
N VAL A 894 -25.36 -13.77 -22.55
CA VAL A 894 -24.66 -12.56 -22.09
C VAL A 894 -24.10 -12.78 -20.69
N ASP A 895 -22.84 -12.39 -20.50
CA ASP A 895 -22.14 -12.32 -19.23
C ASP A 895 -21.97 -10.85 -18.80
N PHE A 896 -21.61 -10.60 -17.54
CA PHE A 896 -21.34 -9.24 -17.05
C PHE A 896 -20.01 -9.15 -16.31
N ILE A 897 -19.24 -8.09 -16.56
CA ILE A 897 -18.16 -7.68 -15.65
C ILE A 897 -18.70 -6.57 -14.76
N VAL A 898 -18.48 -6.71 -13.46
CA VAL A 898 -18.97 -5.78 -12.44
C VAL A 898 -17.80 -5.26 -11.60
N GLY A 899 -17.55 -3.95 -11.70
CA GLY A 899 -16.53 -3.22 -10.94
C GLY A 899 -16.99 -2.96 -9.51
N ASN A 900 -16.14 -3.25 -8.53
CA ASN A 900 -16.44 -3.12 -7.10
C ASN A 900 -15.38 -2.26 -6.39
N LEU A 901 -15.41 -2.21 -5.06
CA LEU A 901 -14.43 -1.55 -4.17
C LEU A 901 -13.02 -2.14 -4.29
N GLY A 902 -12.89 -3.41 -4.65
CA GLY A 902 -11.63 -4.14 -4.59
C GLY A 902 -11.32 -4.67 -3.19
N LEU A 903 -10.21 -5.39 -3.06
CA LEU A 903 -9.84 -6.10 -1.83
C LEU A 903 -8.70 -5.40 -1.06
N ASN A 904 -8.17 -4.29 -1.57
CA ASN A 904 -7.11 -3.51 -0.92
C ASN A 904 -7.65 -2.43 0.01
N THR A 905 -8.42 -2.85 1.02
CA THR A 905 -9.11 -1.97 1.96
C THR A 905 -9.24 -2.66 3.32
N ARG A 906 -9.49 -1.87 4.37
CA ARG A 906 -9.71 -2.38 5.74
C ARG A 906 -11.03 -3.14 5.83
N LEU A 907 -11.92 -2.90 4.89
CA LEU A 907 -13.21 -3.58 4.77
C LEU A 907 -13.00 -4.97 4.16
N ARG A 908 -13.31 -6.02 4.93
CA ARG A 908 -13.19 -7.42 4.53
C ARG A 908 -14.57 -8.07 4.57
N ALA A 909 -15.11 -8.41 3.40
CA ALA A 909 -16.40 -9.05 3.27
C ALA A 909 -16.26 -10.44 2.66
N THR A 910 -16.91 -11.43 3.28
CA THR A 910 -17.15 -12.75 2.71
C THR A 910 -18.60 -13.16 2.92
N ALA A 911 -19.04 -14.25 2.30
CA ALA A 911 -20.39 -14.77 2.50
C ALA A 911 -20.69 -15.14 3.96
N THR A 912 -19.68 -15.61 4.71
CA THR A 912 -19.80 -16.01 6.12
C THR A 912 -19.50 -14.87 7.09
N GLU A 913 -18.69 -13.90 6.68
CA GLU A 913 -18.28 -12.73 7.46
C GLU A 913 -18.57 -11.47 6.64
N PRO A 914 -19.86 -11.08 6.50
CA PRO A 914 -20.21 -9.90 5.74
C PRO A 914 -19.82 -8.63 6.49
N VAL A 915 -19.47 -7.58 5.76
CA VAL A 915 -19.49 -6.23 6.33
C VAL A 915 -20.94 -5.79 6.45
N THR A 916 -21.30 -5.19 7.59
CA THR A 916 -22.66 -4.74 7.87
C THR A 916 -22.70 -3.25 8.17
N MET A 917 -23.84 -2.63 7.93
CA MET A 917 -24.09 -1.24 8.32
C MET A 917 -25.51 -1.10 8.87
N TYR A 918 -25.63 -0.45 10.03
CA TYR A 918 -26.91 -0.11 10.65
C TYR A 918 -27.16 1.38 10.54
N VAL A 919 -28.26 1.76 9.90
CA VAL A 919 -28.63 3.16 9.66
C VAL A 919 -29.88 3.53 10.43
N LYS A 920 -29.75 4.45 11.38
CA LYS A 920 -30.85 4.98 12.20
C LYS A 920 -30.43 6.30 12.85
N ASP A 921 -31.40 7.15 13.15
CA ASP A 921 -31.21 8.25 14.11
C ASP A 921 -31.32 7.68 15.53
N PHE A 922 -30.20 7.18 16.05
CA PHE A 922 -30.15 6.54 17.37
C PHE A 922 -30.31 7.55 18.51
N ALA A 923 -30.06 8.84 18.25
CA ALA A 923 -30.17 9.91 19.23
C ALA A 923 -31.53 10.66 19.20
N GLY A 924 -32.37 10.44 18.19
CA GLY A 924 -33.59 11.23 17.98
C GLY A 924 -33.29 12.69 17.62
N SER A 925 -32.14 12.94 17.00
CA SER A 925 -31.59 14.25 16.66
C SER A 925 -32.06 14.81 15.32
N GLY A 926 -32.68 13.98 14.48
CA GLY A 926 -33.00 14.27 13.09
C GLY A 926 -31.93 13.83 12.09
N PHE A 927 -30.74 13.43 12.56
CA PHE A 927 -29.63 12.96 11.71
C PHE A 927 -29.43 11.46 11.91
N ALA A 928 -29.31 10.70 10.82
CA ALA A 928 -29.02 9.27 10.90
C ALA A 928 -27.52 9.05 11.14
N GLN A 929 -27.19 7.99 11.88
CA GLN A 929 -25.83 7.50 12.03
C GLN A 929 -25.68 6.19 11.24
N GLN A 930 -24.51 6.00 10.63
CA GLN A 930 -24.14 4.82 9.86
C GLN A 930 -23.13 3.97 10.64
N ILE A 931 -23.62 3.01 11.42
CA ILE A 931 -22.74 2.14 12.22
C ILE A 931 -22.25 0.99 11.34
N VAL A 932 -21.07 1.15 10.74
CA VAL A 932 -20.38 0.10 9.97
C VAL A 932 -19.69 -0.88 10.92
N ALA A 933 -19.82 -2.18 10.67
CA ALA A 933 -19.14 -3.24 11.41
C ALA A 933 -18.45 -4.25 10.48
N THR A 934 -17.28 -4.71 10.90
CA THR A 934 -16.43 -5.66 10.17
C THR A 934 -15.97 -6.78 11.12
N TYR A 935 -15.60 -7.92 10.54
CA TYR A 935 -15.11 -9.06 11.32
C TYR A 935 -13.62 -8.90 11.67
N SER A 936 -13.28 -9.26 12.89
CA SER A 936 -11.91 -9.48 13.37
C SER A 936 -11.90 -10.70 14.28
N GLY A 937 -11.03 -11.67 14.03
CA GLY A 937 -10.97 -12.91 14.82
C GLY A 937 -12.30 -13.70 14.87
N GLY A 938 -13.12 -13.62 13.82
CA GLY A 938 -14.44 -14.27 13.77
C GLY A 938 -15.59 -13.53 14.46
N VAL A 939 -15.35 -12.32 14.98
CA VAL A 939 -16.36 -11.51 15.68
C VAL A 939 -16.55 -10.17 14.97
N SER A 940 -17.81 -9.75 14.82
CA SER A 940 -18.17 -8.48 14.15
C SER A 940 -18.14 -7.32 15.14
N HIS A 941 -17.24 -6.37 14.91
CA HIS A 941 -17.03 -5.18 15.73
C HIS A 941 -17.32 -3.91 14.94
N PRO A 942 -17.83 -2.84 15.57
CA PRO A 942 -17.93 -1.53 14.92
C PRO A 942 -16.56 -1.06 14.45
N LEU A 943 -16.51 -0.55 13.22
CA LEU A 943 -15.30 0.05 12.67
C LEU A 943 -14.89 1.29 13.49
N ALA A 944 -15.88 2.14 13.78
CA ALA A 944 -15.72 3.39 14.53
C ALA A 944 -14.98 3.20 15.86
N MET A 945 -14.06 4.11 16.12
CA MET A 945 -13.35 4.22 17.39
C MET A 945 -14.27 4.80 18.49
N ARG A 946 -13.84 4.65 19.75
CA ARG A 946 -14.65 5.09 20.90
C ARG A 946 -15.07 6.57 20.77
N ASP A 947 -14.11 7.44 20.47
CA ASP A 947 -14.34 8.88 20.46
C ASP A 947 -15.22 9.31 19.29
N GLU A 948 -15.05 8.72 18.10
CA GLU A 948 -15.92 8.94 16.95
C GLU A 948 -17.37 8.57 17.28
N LEU A 949 -17.57 7.38 17.86
CA LEU A 949 -18.89 6.90 18.24
C LEU A 949 -19.52 7.76 19.35
N VAL A 950 -18.76 8.15 20.37
CA VAL A 950 -19.25 9.01 21.45
C VAL A 950 -19.51 10.45 20.97
N ASN A 951 -18.73 10.96 20.03
CA ASN A 951 -18.97 12.27 19.43
C ASN A 951 -20.28 12.26 18.62
N ALA A 952 -20.55 11.19 17.87
CA ALA A 952 -21.80 11.01 17.16
C ALA A 952 -23.00 10.72 18.09
N LEU A 953 -22.77 10.01 19.19
CA LEU A 953 -23.80 9.58 20.16
C LEU A 953 -23.36 9.89 21.61
N PRO A 954 -23.47 11.15 22.08
CA PRO A 954 -22.94 11.59 23.37
C PRO A 954 -23.47 10.82 24.59
N GLN A 955 -24.66 10.23 24.49
CA GLN A 955 -25.25 9.39 25.54
C GLN A 955 -24.43 8.14 25.87
N LEU A 956 -23.57 7.66 24.96
CA LEU A 956 -22.71 6.50 25.20
C LEU A 956 -21.52 6.82 26.12
N LYS A 957 -21.20 8.10 26.32
CA LYS A 957 -20.06 8.53 27.14
C LYS A 957 -20.11 8.03 28.57
N THR A 958 -21.31 7.95 29.18
CA THR A 958 -21.47 7.45 30.55
C THR A 958 -21.34 5.94 30.66
N ARG A 959 -21.45 5.22 29.54
CA ARG A 959 -21.34 3.77 29.48
C ARG A 959 -19.90 3.31 29.21
N TYR A 960 -19.19 4.03 28.35
CA TYR A 960 -17.80 3.75 27.99
C TYR A 960 -16.93 4.91 28.43
N LEU A 961 -16.55 4.95 29.70
CA LEU A 961 -15.69 6.01 30.25
C LEU A 961 -14.23 5.84 29.81
N THR A 962 -13.78 4.59 29.71
CA THR A 962 -12.43 4.23 29.27
C THR A 962 -12.43 3.59 27.88
N TYR A 963 -11.28 3.57 27.22
CA TYR A 963 -11.11 2.87 25.94
C TYR A 963 -11.17 1.35 26.15
N GLN A 964 -10.64 0.85 27.27
CA GLN A 964 -10.76 -0.56 27.66
C GLN A 964 -12.21 -1.05 27.79
N GLU A 965 -13.14 -0.21 28.27
CA GLU A 965 -14.56 -0.58 28.36
C GLU A 965 -15.23 -0.69 26.98
N TYR A 966 -14.74 0.04 25.98
CA TYR A 966 -15.25 0.01 24.60
C TYR A 966 -14.59 -1.07 23.72
N ALA A 967 -13.35 -1.42 24.00
CA ALA A 967 -12.63 -2.45 23.28
C ALA A 967 -13.37 -3.80 23.31
N GLY A 968 -13.43 -4.49 22.18
CA GLY A 968 -14.11 -5.78 22.02
C GLY A 968 -15.63 -5.73 21.98
N GLN A 969 -16.26 -4.54 22.10
CA GLN A 969 -17.71 -4.43 22.04
C GLN A 969 -18.22 -4.74 20.63
N THR A 970 -19.32 -5.48 20.52
CA THR A 970 -20.06 -5.67 19.27
C THR A 970 -21.18 -4.64 19.15
N VAL A 971 -21.78 -4.52 17.96
CA VAL A 971 -22.96 -3.67 17.76
C VAL A 971 -24.10 -4.06 18.73
N ASN A 972 -24.29 -5.34 18.99
CA ASN A 972 -25.34 -5.84 19.88
C ASN A 972 -25.03 -5.65 21.36
N ASP A 973 -23.75 -5.47 21.73
CA ASP A 973 -23.41 -5.06 23.09
C ASP A 973 -23.73 -3.58 23.27
N ILE A 974 -23.37 -2.74 22.29
CA ILE A 974 -23.59 -1.29 22.34
C ILE A 974 -25.07 -0.93 22.28
N PHE A 975 -25.83 -1.57 21.40
CA PHE A 975 -27.23 -1.27 21.13
C PHE A 975 -28.10 -2.49 21.45
N SER A 976 -29.12 -2.29 22.26
CA SER A 976 -30.10 -3.36 22.53
C SER A 976 -30.94 -3.66 21.28
N ALA A 977 -31.64 -4.81 21.28
CA ALA A 977 -32.59 -5.12 20.21
C ALA A 977 -33.69 -4.04 20.04
N ALA A 978 -34.05 -3.33 21.12
CA ALA A 978 -34.99 -2.21 21.06
C ALA A 978 -34.36 -0.97 20.39
N ASP A 979 -33.07 -0.72 20.63
CA ASP A 979 -32.34 0.38 20.00
C ASP A 979 -32.14 0.13 18.50
N LEU A 980 -31.92 -1.13 18.10
CA LEU A 980 -31.79 -1.54 16.70
C LEU A 980 -33.14 -1.67 15.97
N ALA A 981 -34.25 -1.75 16.70
CA ALA A 981 -35.57 -1.86 16.08
C ALA A 981 -35.84 -0.68 15.12
N GLY A 982 -36.16 -0.99 13.86
CA GLY A 982 -36.39 -0.01 12.81
C GLY A 982 -35.14 0.60 12.17
N ALA A 983 -33.93 0.14 12.53
CA ALA A 983 -32.74 0.47 11.78
C ALA A 983 -32.76 -0.20 10.40
N VAL A 984 -32.27 0.49 9.38
CA VAL A 984 -32.01 -0.12 8.06
C VAL A 984 -30.69 -0.87 8.16
N GLU A 985 -30.74 -2.20 7.98
CA GLU A 985 -29.56 -3.04 7.95
C GLU A 985 -29.12 -3.27 6.50
N ARG A 986 -27.84 -3.02 6.23
CA ARG A 986 -27.17 -3.29 4.96
C ARG A 986 -26.09 -4.33 5.17
N ARG A 987 -25.85 -5.16 4.15
CA ARG A 987 -24.81 -6.19 4.15
C ARG A 987 -24.06 -6.17 2.84
N ALA A 988 -22.76 -6.37 2.89
CA ALA A 988 -21.91 -6.66 1.74
C ALA A 988 -21.22 -8.00 1.99
N TYR A 989 -21.33 -8.91 1.01
CA TYR A 989 -20.77 -10.26 1.08
C TYR A 989 -19.51 -10.41 0.24
N THR A 990 -19.22 -9.45 -0.63
CA THR A 990 -18.00 -9.39 -1.43
C THR A 990 -17.65 -7.95 -1.80
N PHE A 991 -16.37 -7.68 -1.89
CA PHE A 991 -15.82 -6.45 -2.50
C PHE A 991 -15.00 -6.75 -3.76
N ALA A 992 -14.93 -8.00 -4.20
CA ALA A 992 -14.17 -8.36 -5.38
C ALA A 992 -14.85 -7.83 -6.65
N THR A 993 -14.06 -7.21 -7.53
CA THR A 993 -14.40 -7.01 -8.94
C THR A 993 -14.51 -8.38 -9.60
N ALA A 994 -15.61 -8.65 -10.32
CA ALA A 994 -15.95 -10.01 -10.73
C ALA A 994 -16.61 -10.09 -12.11
N LEU A 995 -16.50 -11.26 -12.73
CA LEU A 995 -17.33 -11.75 -13.82
C LEU A 995 -18.57 -12.42 -13.21
N ALA A 996 -19.76 -11.90 -13.50
CA ALA A 996 -21.02 -12.63 -13.34
C ALA A 996 -21.24 -13.47 -14.60
N ARG A 997 -20.81 -14.73 -14.53
CA ARG A 997 -20.91 -15.71 -15.63
C ARG A 997 -22.31 -16.29 -15.69
N ASN A 998 -22.94 -16.20 -16.85
CA ASN A 998 -24.25 -16.80 -17.11
C ASN A 998 -24.11 -18.30 -17.35
N ASN A 999 -24.78 -19.11 -16.52
CA ASN A 999 -24.70 -20.57 -16.59
C ASN A 999 -25.63 -21.17 -17.67
N GLY A 1000 -26.52 -20.36 -18.26
CA GLY A 1000 -27.43 -20.77 -19.33
C GLY A 1000 -28.75 -21.41 -18.89
N ASP A 1001 -29.00 -21.48 -17.59
CA ASP A 1001 -30.23 -22.00 -16.98
C ASP A 1001 -30.99 -20.93 -16.16
N GLY A 1002 -30.65 -19.65 -16.37
CA GLY A 1002 -31.14 -18.52 -15.61
C GLY A 1002 -30.38 -18.26 -14.30
N SER A 1003 -29.37 -19.07 -13.96
CA SER A 1003 -28.45 -18.81 -12.85
C SER A 1003 -27.13 -18.19 -13.29
N PHE A 1004 -26.43 -17.56 -12.35
CA PHE A 1004 -25.11 -16.96 -12.55
C PHE A 1004 -24.08 -17.51 -11.57
N THR A 1005 -22.81 -17.45 -11.94
CA THR A 1005 -21.67 -17.68 -11.04
C THR A 1005 -20.84 -16.41 -10.96
N LEU A 1006 -20.60 -15.89 -9.75
CA LEU A 1006 -19.62 -14.82 -9.54
C LEU A 1006 -18.21 -15.38 -9.47
N VAL A 1007 -17.35 -14.94 -10.40
CA VAL A 1007 -15.95 -15.34 -10.53
C VAL A 1007 -15.08 -14.10 -10.34
N PRO A 1008 -14.29 -13.98 -9.27
CA PRO A 1008 -13.38 -12.85 -9.07
C PRO A 1008 -12.40 -12.70 -10.23
N LEU A 1009 -12.15 -11.46 -10.66
CA LEU A 1009 -11.07 -11.14 -11.60
C LEU A 1009 -9.68 -11.28 -10.93
N PRO A 1010 -8.59 -11.38 -11.71
CA PRO A 1010 -7.23 -11.49 -11.16
C PRO A 1010 -6.89 -10.41 -10.13
N LEU A 1011 -5.93 -10.70 -9.25
CA LEU A 1011 -5.58 -9.85 -8.11
C LEU A 1011 -5.28 -8.38 -8.47
N ALA A 1012 -4.69 -8.14 -9.65
CA ALA A 1012 -4.44 -6.79 -10.17
C ALA A 1012 -5.72 -5.94 -10.29
N ALA A 1013 -6.88 -6.55 -10.57
CA ALA A 1013 -8.17 -5.87 -10.64
C ALA A 1013 -8.81 -5.59 -9.26
N GLN A 1014 -8.14 -6.01 -8.18
CA GLN A 1014 -8.60 -5.87 -6.79
C GLN A 1014 -7.81 -4.82 -6.00
N GLN A 1015 -6.80 -4.20 -6.61
CA GLN A 1015 -5.88 -3.26 -5.94
C GLN A 1015 -6.53 -1.91 -5.60
N ALA A 1016 -7.59 -1.52 -6.31
CA ALA A 1016 -8.33 -0.30 -6.05
C ALA A 1016 -9.79 -0.45 -6.56
N PRO A 1017 -10.69 0.46 -6.17
CA PRO A 1017 -12.05 0.50 -6.69
C PRO A 1017 -12.04 0.72 -8.21
N VAL A 1018 -12.97 0.10 -8.94
CA VAL A 1018 -13.11 0.22 -10.40
C VAL A 1018 -14.30 1.11 -10.75
N TYR A 1019 -14.04 2.29 -11.31
CA TYR A 1019 -15.07 3.25 -11.77
C TYR A 1019 -15.09 3.45 -13.28
N GLY A 1020 -13.95 3.28 -13.95
CA GLY A 1020 -13.84 3.31 -15.40
C GLY A 1020 -13.72 1.90 -15.94
N MET A 1021 -14.58 1.52 -16.90
CA MET A 1021 -14.55 0.18 -17.47
C MET A 1021 -14.99 0.19 -18.93
N LEU A 1022 -14.23 -0.50 -19.79
CA LEU A 1022 -14.57 -0.70 -21.20
C LEU A 1022 -14.23 -2.13 -21.63
N ALA A 1023 -15.17 -2.79 -22.30
CA ALA A 1023 -14.96 -4.10 -22.91
C ALA A 1023 -14.92 -3.98 -24.45
N ALA A 1024 -13.85 -4.48 -25.07
CA ALA A 1024 -13.70 -4.51 -26.53
C ALA A 1024 -12.61 -5.51 -26.94
N ASP A 1025 -12.59 -5.94 -28.20
CA ASP A 1025 -11.42 -6.61 -28.79
C ASP A 1025 -10.32 -5.57 -29.04
N LEU A 1026 -9.38 -5.45 -28.10
CA LEU A 1026 -8.40 -4.37 -28.09
C LEU A 1026 -7.12 -4.75 -28.84
N ASP A 1027 -6.79 -6.04 -28.89
CA ASP A 1027 -5.62 -6.56 -29.62
C ASP A 1027 -5.97 -7.19 -31.00
N GLY A 1028 -7.25 -7.29 -31.34
CA GLY A 1028 -7.74 -7.77 -32.64
C GLY A 1028 -7.74 -9.30 -32.78
N ASN A 1029 -7.76 -10.03 -31.66
CA ASN A 1029 -7.72 -11.49 -31.62
C ASN A 1029 -9.12 -12.13 -31.72
N GLY A 1030 -10.19 -11.34 -31.66
CA GLY A 1030 -11.60 -11.78 -31.71
C GLY A 1030 -12.24 -12.13 -30.36
N THR A 1031 -11.57 -11.91 -29.23
CA THR A 1031 -12.11 -12.04 -27.87
C THR A 1031 -12.22 -10.66 -27.21
N LEU A 1032 -13.08 -10.54 -26.20
CA LEU A 1032 -13.22 -9.28 -25.45
C LEU A 1032 -12.13 -9.15 -24.38
N ASP A 1033 -11.41 -8.04 -24.44
CA ASP A 1033 -10.48 -7.56 -23.43
C ASP A 1033 -11.15 -6.48 -22.56
N LEU A 1034 -10.52 -6.14 -21.43
CA LEU A 1034 -11.01 -5.09 -20.52
C LEU A 1034 -9.96 -4.00 -20.29
N LEU A 1035 -10.37 -2.74 -20.39
CA LEU A 1035 -9.69 -1.61 -19.76
C LEU A 1035 -10.40 -1.27 -18.46
N LEU A 1036 -9.66 -1.27 -17.37
CA LEU A 1036 -10.14 -0.90 -16.03
C LEU A 1036 -9.34 0.31 -15.53
N ALA A 1037 -10.03 1.27 -14.92
CA ALA A 1037 -9.43 2.39 -14.21
C ALA A 1037 -10.29 2.75 -12.99
N GLY A 1038 -9.71 3.44 -12.01
CA GLY A 1038 -10.47 3.86 -10.83
C GLY A 1038 -9.65 4.65 -9.84
N ASN A 1039 -9.58 4.18 -8.60
CA ASN A 1039 -9.13 4.89 -7.40
C ASN A 1039 -10.18 5.80 -6.76
N PHE A 1040 -10.09 5.94 -5.44
CA PHE A 1040 -10.96 6.80 -4.66
C PHE A 1040 -10.28 7.29 -3.38
N ASP A 1041 -10.33 8.60 -3.16
CA ASP A 1041 -9.56 9.26 -2.10
C ASP A 1041 -10.43 9.82 -0.97
N GLY A 1042 -11.73 10.01 -1.22
CA GLY A 1042 -12.68 10.59 -0.27
C GLY A 1042 -13.16 9.62 0.80
N VAL A 1043 -12.26 8.93 1.50
CA VAL A 1043 -12.61 7.99 2.58
C VAL A 1043 -12.11 8.49 3.93
N GLN A 1044 -12.72 8.02 5.02
CA GLN A 1044 -12.19 8.31 6.35
C GLN A 1044 -10.74 7.81 6.46
N PRO A 1045 -9.83 8.56 7.09
CA PRO A 1045 -8.43 8.14 7.22
C PRO A 1045 -8.25 6.76 7.85
N GLU A 1046 -9.17 6.34 8.72
CA GLU A 1046 -9.15 5.02 9.34
C GLU A 1046 -9.43 3.84 8.37
N ILE A 1047 -10.05 4.09 7.22
CA ILE A 1047 -10.23 3.11 6.14
C ILE A 1047 -9.00 3.12 5.22
N GLY A 1048 -8.39 4.29 5.06
CA GLY A 1048 -7.19 4.53 4.26
C GLY A 1048 -7.49 4.79 2.78
N ARG A 1049 -6.73 5.71 2.18
CA ARG A 1049 -6.85 6.09 0.75
C ARG A 1049 -6.72 4.87 -0.17
N MET A 1050 -7.53 4.83 -1.23
CA MET A 1050 -7.61 3.70 -2.19
C MET A 1050 -7.09 4.13 -3.57
N SER A 1051 -5.79 4.42 -3.65
CA SER A 1051 -5.13 4.96 -4.86
C SER A 1051 -3.99 4.09 -5.39
N ALA A 1052 -4.15 2.76 -5.38
CA ALA A 1052 -3.11 1.82 -5.80
C ALA A 1052 -3.20 1.38 -7.28
N SER A 1053 -4.17 1.89 -8.06
CA SER A 1053 -4.29 1.57 -9.48
C SER A 1053 -3.66 2.64 -10.38
N TYR A 1054 -2.97 2.19 -11.42
CA TYR A 1054 -2.44 3.03 -12.49
C TYR A 1054 -3.12 2.72 -13.84
N GLY A 1055 -4.35 2.20 -13.80
CA GLY A 1055 -5.02 1.61 -14.97
C GLY A 1055 -4.56 0.18 -15.24
N LEU A 1056 -5.45 -0.64 -15.80
CA LEU A 1056 -5.20 -2.06 -16.04
C LEU A 1056 -5.81 -2.50 -17.37
N LEU A 1057 -5.01 -3.16 -18.19
CA LEU A 1057 -5.47 -3.94 -19.33
C LEU A 1057 -5.52 -5.42 -18.92
N LEU A 1058 -6.68 -6.04 -19.09
CA LEU A 1058 -6.87 -7.48 -18.95
C LEU A 1058 -7.14 -8.09 -20.32
N ARG A 1059 -6.26 -8.99 -20.77
CA ARG A 1059 -6.46 -9.76 -22.01
C ARG A 1059 -7.41 -10.92 -21.73
N GLY A 1060 -8.52 -11.01 -22.46
CA GLY A 1060 -9.52 -12.07 -22.30
C GLY A 1060 -9.22 -13.28 -23.19
N ASP A 1061 -9.44 -14.49 -22.68
CA ASP A 1061 -9.24 -15.73 -23.46
C ASP A 1061 -10.50 -16.24 -24.19
N GLY A 1062 -11.61 -15.52 -24.04
CA GLY A 1062 -12.93 -15.90 -24.57
C GLY A 1062 -13.55 -17.10 -23.85
N LYS A 1063 -13.06 -17.48 -22.67
CA LYS A 1063 -13.59 -18.58 -21.83
C LYS A 1063 -13.86 -18.10 -20.39
N GLY A 1064 -13.94 -16.78 -20.20
CA GLY A 1064 -14.13 -16.14 -18.91
C GLY A 1064 -12.87 -16.01 -18.07
N THR A 1065 -11.68 -16.25 -18.63
CA THR A 1065 -10.40 -16.03 -17.94
C THR A 1065 -9.69 -14.80 -18.49
N PHE A 1066 -9.07 -14.04 -17.59
CA PHE A 1066 -8.38 -12.80 -17.91
C PHE A 1066 -6.93 -12.84 -17.42
N THR A 1067 -6.02 -12.30 -18.23
CA THR A 1067 -4.60 -12.18 -17.88
C THR A 1067 -4.20 -10.70 -17.81
N PRO A 1068 -3.64 -10.21 -16.70
CA PRO A 1068 -3.10 -8.85 -16.61
C PRO A 1068 -1.98 -8.60 -17.63
N VAL A 1069 -2.03 -7.44 -18.29
CA VAL A 1069 -0.97 -6.97 -19.19
C VAL A 1069 -0.22 -5.83 -18.51
N ARG A 1070 1.12 -5.95 -18.40
CA ARG A 1070 1.97 -4.94 -17.74
C ARG A 1070 1.89 -3.61 -18.46
N THR A 1071 2.03 -2.50 -17.73
CA THR A 1071 1.96 -1.14 -18.27
C THR A 1071 2.99 -0.88 -19.38
N ALA A 1072 4.18 -1.48 -19.31
CA ALA A 1072 5.18 -1.38 -20.38
C ALA A 1072 4.75 -2.04 -21.70
N GLU A 1073 3.90 -3.08 -21.66
CA GLU A 1073 3.33 -3.73 -22.85
C GLU A 1073 2.03 -3.07 -23.28
N SER A 1074 1.17 -2.67 -22.34
CA SER A 1074 -0.11 -2.04 -22.67
C SER A 1074 0.04 -0.58 -23.10
N GLY A 1075 0.93 0.19 -22.49
CA GLY A 1075 0.99 1.66 -22.60
C GLY A 1075 -0.21 2.40 -22.02
N PHE A 1076 -1.07 1.71 -21.26
CA PHE A 1076 -2.23 2.29 -20.60
C PHE A 1076 -1.86 2.67 -19.17
N LEU A 1077 -1.59 3.96 -18.93
CA LEU A 1077 -1.17 4.52 -17.65
C LEU A 1077 -2.14 5.62 -17.22
N VAL A 1078 -2.96 5.33 -16.20
CA VAL A 1078 -4.02 6.20 -15.67
C VAL A 1078 -3.83 6.39 -14.16
N PRO A 1079 -3.01 7.35 -13.72
CA PRO A 1079 -2.90 7.71 -12.32
C PRO A 1079 -4.07 8.60 -11.85
N GLY A 1080 -4.28 8.62 -10.54
CA GLY A 1080 -5.31 9.44 -9.89
C GLY A 1080 -6.72 8.86 -10.00
N GLN A 1081 -7.73 9.64 -9.62
CA GLN A 1081 -9.12 9.18 -9.52
C GLN A 1081 -9.83 9.16 -10.88
N ALA A 1082 -9.77 8.04 -11.61
CA ALA A 1082 -10.54 7.85 -12.83
C ALA A 1082 -12.02 7.56 -12.54
N ARG A 1083 -12.92 8.02 -13.42
CA ARG A 1083 -14.39 7.96 -13.20
C ARG A 1083 -15.18 7.37 -14.33
N ASP A 1084 -14.74 7.52 -15.58
CA ASP A 1084 -15.37 6.88 -16.73
C ASP A 1084 -14.36 6.64 -17.85
N ILE A 1085 -14.67 5.68 -18.74
CA ILE A 1085 -13.86 5.37 -19.94
C ILE A 1085 -14.80 5.26 -21.13
N ALA A 1086 -14.45 5.93 -22.22
CA ALA A 1086 -15.18 5.75 -23.47
C ALA A 1086 -14.26 5.67 -24.68
N ARG A 1087 -14.73 4.91 -25.67
CA ARG A 1087 -14.13 4.83 -27.01
C ARG A 1087 -14.78 5.87 -27.90
N ILE A 1088 -13.96 6.65 -28.60
CA ILE A 1088 -14.40 7.71 -29.50
C ILE A 1088 -13.88 7.46 -30.90
N ARG A 1089 -14.69 7.78 -31.90
CA ARG A 1089 -14.33 7.76 -33.32
C ARG A 1089 -13.61 9.04 -33.68
N THR A 1090 -12.43 8.90 -34.27
CA THR A 1090 -11.68 10.02 -34.84
C THR A 1090 -11.24 9.70 -36.26
N ARG A 1091 -10.87 10.73 -37.02
CA ARG A 1091 -10.39 10.58 -38.40
C ARG A 1091 -9.23 9.59 -38.57
N ASP A 1092 -8.35 9.51 -37.57
CA ASP A 1092 -7.14 8.68 -37.60
C ASP A 1092 -7.35 7.31 -36.91
N GLY A 1093 -8.60 6.92 -36.62
CA GLY A 1093 -8.96 5.69 -35.93
C GLY A 1093 -9.55 5.94 -34.52
N PRO A 1094 -9.89 4.86 -33.79
CA PRO A 1094 -10.47 5.00 -32.46
C PRO A 1094 -9.47 5.58 -31.45
N ARG A 1095 -9.98 6.39 -30.52
CA ARG A 1095 -9.26 6.82 -29.32
C ARG A 1095 -10.06 6.45 -28.07
N TYR A 1096 -9.41 6.48 -26.93
CA TYR A 1096 -9.98 6.09 -25.63
C TYR A 1096 -9.79 7.27 -24.69
N VAL A 1097 -10.88 7.81 -24.15
CA VAL A 1097 -10.87 8.95 -23.24
C VAL A 1097 -11.17 8.43 -21.84
N VAL A 1098 -10.36 8.85 -20.87
CA VAL A 1098 -10.54 8.52 -19.45
C VAL A 1098 -10.73 9.80 -18.67
N THR A 1099 -11.89 9.99 -18.05
CA THR A 1099 -12.13 11.16 -17.20
C THR A 1099 -11.59 10.95 -15.80
N ARG A 1100 -11.17 12.04 -15.15
CA ARG A 1100 -10.56 12.01 -13.82
C ARG A 1100 -11.08 13.14 -12.93
N ASN A 1101 -11.35 12.83 -11.68
CA ASN A 1101 -11.74 13.81 -10.66
C ASN A 1101 -10.54 14.69 -10.30
N ASN A 1102 -10.75 16.00 -10.21
CA ASN A 1102 -9.73 17.02 -9.90
C ASN A 1102 -8.53 17.06 -10.85
N ASP A 1103 -8.68 16.54 -12.08
CA ASP A 1103 -7.61 16.51 -13.07
C ASP A 1103 -8.18 16.61 -14.51
N ARG A 1104 -7.30 16.71 -15.49
CA ARG A 1104 -7.64 16.65 -16.91
C ARG A 1104 -7.94 15.20 -17.34
N PRO A 1105 -8.83 14.99 -18.33
CA PRO A 1105 -8.98 13.69 -18.98
C PRO A 1105 -7.68 13.24 -19.67
N LEU A 1106 -7.47 11.93 -19.76
CA LEU A 1106 -6.41 11.31 -20.54
C LEU A 1106 -6.97 10.76 -21.85
N VAL A 1107 -6.16 10.79 -22.92
CA VAL A 1107 -6.55 10.29 -24.24
C VAL A 1107 -5.50 9.33 -24.77
N PHE A 1108 -5.91 8.10 -25.06
CA PHE A 1108 -5.06 7.07 -25.62
C PHE A 1108 -5.45 6.74 -27.05
N ARG A 1109 -4.46 6.39 -27.87
CA ARG A 1109 -4.65 5.85 -29.21
C ARG A 1109 -4.14 4.41 -29.25
N ALA A 1110 -4.95 3.49 -29.74
CA ALA A 1110 -4.51 2.11 -29.97
C ALA A 1110 -3.57 2.01 -31.18
N ALA A 1111 -2.63 1.07 -31.11
CA ALA A 1111 -1.75 0.72 -32.23
C ALA A 1111 -2.59 0.15 -33.40
N PRO A 1112 -2.22 0.43 -34.66
CA PRO A 1112 -2.91 -0.16 -35.80
C PRO A 1112 -2.72 -1.69 -35.79
N THR A 1113 -3.83 -2.43 -35.72
CA THR A 1113 -3.79 -3.90 -35.74
C THR A 1113 -3.27 -4.39 -37.10
N SER A 1114 -2.34 -5.36 -37.09
CA SER A 1114 -1.65 -5.85 -38.29
C SER A 1114 -2.52 -6.71 -39.24
N ARG A 1115 -3.85 -6.55 -39.19
CA ARG A 1115 -4.82 -7.20 -40.08
C ARG A 1115 -5.64 -6.15 -40.83
N SER A 1116 -4.96 -5.35 -41.65
CA SER A 1116 -5.56 -4.72 -42.83
C SER A 1116 -4.72 -5.05 -44.07
N VAL A 1117 -4.47 -6.34 -44.32
CA VAL A 1117 -3.97 -6.78 -45.63
C VAL A 1117 -5.14 -6.73 -46.62
N ALA A 1118 -5.23 -5.59 -47.30
CA ALA A 1118 -5.75 -5.39 -48.65
C ALA A 1118 -6.98 -6.22 -49.06
N ALA A 1119 -8.16 -5.61 -48.93
CA ALA A 1119 -9.16 -5.78 -49.97
C ALA A 1119 -8.55 -5.24 -51.27
N ARG A 1120 -8.11 -6.15 -52.16
CA ARG A 1120 -7.72 -5.80 -53.53
C ARG A 1120 -8.96 -5.31 -54.29
N PRO A 1121 -8.77 -4.39 -55.26
CA PRO A 1121 -9.79 -3.45 -55.74
C PRO A 1121 -11.02 -4.09 -56.36
#